data_AF-A0A839ZFF5-F1
#
_entry.id   AF-A0A839ZFF5-F1
#
_cell.length_a   1.000
_cell.length_b   1.000
_cell.length_c   1.000
_cell.angle_alpha   90.00
_cell.angle_beta   90.00
_cell.angle_gamma   90.00
#
_symmetry.space_group_name_H-M   'P 1'
#
loop_
_entity.id
_entity.type
_entity.pdbx_description
1 polymer ?
#
loop_
_entity_poly.entity_id
_entity_poly.type
_entity_poly.pdbx_seq_one_letter_code
_entity_poly.pdbx_strand_id
1 'polypeptide(L)'
;MTARTTTRIGMLLGLATALGSFGAPAASAQTPAQVSVPAFPDDALVARGEYLARAADCMPCHTAPGGKPYAGGLGLNTPFGTLYSVNITSDPETGIGSWSYDDFRRALHDGIRKDGAYLYPAMPFDAYTGIVEDDLRALWAYVRRLPAVNQPNPENGLAFPFDIRLGMLAWRELFFRPASFVPTPGRSEEWNRGAYLVEALGHCSDCHSPRNIMGAIKGKAAFTGSEIDGFYAPDIASGALARMWQKDTLVQFLKTGSAPQKTSVFGPMAEVIHDSLSYLTDADLAAMATYLLDSPPPPDAPAPQKGSPLPPMVHARAAKLYVDNCAACHQPQGTGLEGSIPPLAGNPAVIAAEPYNVITVALQGLPAGGRYGAMPSFAGRLSDAQLADLVNYVRTSWGNTATPNATARMVAAWRESVRVPDYGTQAAAAFDCAQVGGAPGNRGPDPKVVAALTAEIAGGNRDVPALVDSYEAAVPDAAPAEVVDALASAYCPVVAASGGETYDKLAELSRFTLQAAADASEPAAAVPFPSVPVIWAVPAGASLVQREPRSLAGPLTCPSPDGKRVPLALLADAGTLIGTPTLPVPGTAGAGWASALAKKDPKARLSDIANALISTYCDVVKGAPGLEEAQQHAFVQAFGQQVIQTLQTTR
;
A
#
# COMPACT_ATOMS: atom_id res chain seq x y z
N MET A 1 58.89 -48.36 -18.98
CA MET A 1 59.01 -49.18 -17.75
C MET A 1 57.80 -48.86 -16.88
N THR A 2 56.93 -49.75 -16.41
CA THR A 2 56.68 -51.19 -16.60
C THR A 2 55.29 -51.38 -15.98
N ALA A 3 54.35 -51.96 -16.73
CA ALA A 3 53.11 -52.48 -16.19
C ALA A 3 53.35 -53.81 -15.43
N ARG A 4 52.48 -54.14 -14.48
CA ARG A 4 52.21 -55.51 -13.97
C ARG A 4 50.69 -55.60 -13.70
N THR A 5 49.82 -56.26 -14.48
CA THR A 5 49.56 -57.74 -14.64
C THR A 5 49.40 -58.45 -13.29
N THR A 6 48.36 -59.25 -12.99
CA THR A 6 47.81 -60.46 -13.65
C THR A 6 46.39 -60.75 -13.04
N THR A 7 45.48 -61.62 -13.50
CA THR A 7 45.58 -62.94 -14.15
C THR A 7 44.23 -63.32 -14.80
N ARG A 8 44.29 -64.08 -15.90
CA ARG A 8 43.18 -64.71 -16.66
C ARG A 8 42.80 -66.10 -16.12
N ILE A 9 41.75 -66.69 -16.72
CA ILE A 9 41.43 -68.12 -17.04
C ILE A 9 40.02 -68.46 -16.50
N GLY A 10 39.06 -69.07 -17.21
CA GLY A 10 38.90 -69.67 -18.54
C GLY A 10 37.39 -69.96 -18.73
N MET A 11 36.79 -69.71 -19.90
CA MET A 11 36.53 -70.64 -21.02
C MET A 11 35.50 -71.77 -20.75
N LEU A 12 34.27 -71.50 -21.22
CA LEU A 12 33.36 -72.32 -22.06
C LEU A 12 32.58 -73.56 -21.56
N LEU A 13 31.35 -73.63 -22.12
CA LEU A 13 30.41 -74.75 -22.30
C LEU A 13 29.72 -75.25 -21.02
N GLY A 14 28.40 -75.20 -20.84
CA GLY A 14 27.28 -75.15 -21.78
C GLY A 14 26.30 -76.25 -21.38
N LEU A 15 25.17 -75.91 -20.76
CA LEU A 15 23.99 -76.79 -20.73
C LEU A 15 22.71 -75.97 -20.57
N ALA A 16 21.75 -76.31 -21.42
CA ALA A 16 20.50 -75.64 -21.64
C ALA A 16 19.42 -76.05 -20.61
N THR A 17 18.35 -75.24 -20.61
CA THR A 17 16.94 -75.52 -20.22
C THR A 17 16.63 -75.87 -18.76
N ALA A 18 15.87 -75.01 -18.09
CA ALA A 18 14.47 -75.26 -17.70
C ALA A 18 13.88 -74.08 -16.90
N LEU A 19 12.62 -73.76 -17.17
CA LEU A 19 11.79 -72.80 -16.43
C LEU A 19 11.59 -73.22 -14.96
N GLY A 20 11.35 -72.23 -14.09
CA GLY A 20 10.46 -72.42 -12.93
C GLY A 20 11.01 -71.93 -11.58
N SER A 21 10.50 -70.76 -11.16
CA SER A 21 10.12 -70.36 -9.80
C SER A 21 10.98 -70.79 -8.60
N PHE A 22 11.71 -69.83 -8.01
CA PHE A 22 12.13 -69.88 -6.61
C PHE A 22 11.74 -68.58 -5.88
N GLY A 23 10.86 -68.72 -4.87
CA GLY A 23 10.52 -67.67 -3.93
C GLY A 23 11.67 -67.42 -2.95
N ALA A 24 11.98 -66.15 -2.69
CA ALA A 24 12.96 -65.72 -1.70
C ALA A 24 12.29 -65.54 -0.32
N PRO A 25 13.01 -65.84 0.79
CA PRO A 25 12.43 -65.89 2.13
C PRO A 25 12.26 -64.50 2.75
N ALA A 26 11.21 -64.36 3.55
CA ALA A 26 10.85 -63.15 4.28
C ALA A 26 11.83 -62.86 5.42
N ALA A 27 12.46 -61.68 5.37
CA ALA A 27 13.14 -61.08 6.52
C ALA A 27 12.12 -60.28 7.35
N SER A 28 11.96 -60.65 8.61
CA SER A 28 11.08 -59.97 9.56
C SER A 28 11.60 -58.56 9.87
N ALA A 29 10.94 -57.53 9.32
CA ALA A 29 11.16 -56.15 9.70
C ALA A 29 10.61 -55.92 11.12
N GLN A 30 11.49 -55.55 12.05
CA GLN A 30 11.10 -55.02 13.35
C GLN A 30 10.59 -53.59 13.13
N THR A 31 9.30 -53.39 13.41
CA THR A 31 8.64 -52.08 13.34
C THR A 31 9.24 -51.12 14.36
N PRO A 32 9.62 -49.89 13.99
CA PRO A 32 10.04 -48.89 14.97
C PRO A 32 8.86 -48.57 15.90
N ALA A 33 9.13 -48.53 17.21
CA ALA A 33 8.13 -48.25 18.23
C ALA A 33 7.49 -46.88 17.95
N GLN A 34 6.18 -46.87 17.69
CA GLN A 34 5.39 -45.66 17.57
C GLN A 34 5.34 -44.96 18.93
N VAL A 35 5.82 -43.72 18.98
CA VAL A 35 5.57 -42.82 20.11
C VAL A 35 4.06 -42.56 20.13
N SER A 36 3.36 -43.10 21.13
CA SER A 36 1.93 -42.88 21.32
C SER A 36 1.69 -41.45 21.82
N VAL A 37 1.23 -40.57 20.93
CA VAL A 37 0.72 -39.23 21.29
C VAL A 37 -0.71 -39.40 21.82
N PRO A 38 -1.10 -38.77 22.95
CA PRO A 38 -2.45 -38.86 23.48
C PRO A 38 -3.49 -38.33 22.48
N ALA A 39 -4.57 -39.10 22.28
CA ALA A 39 -5.68 -38.69 21.44
C ALA A 39 -6.38 -37.46 22.04
N PHE A 40 -6.46 -36.37 21.28
CA PHE A 40 -7.27 -35.21 21.63
C PHE A 40 -8.77 -35.53 21.41
N PRO A 41 -9.67 -35.03 22.26
CA PRO A 41 -11.10 -34.98 21.92
C PRO A 41 -11.30 -34.20 20.61
N ASP A 42 -12.21 -34.65 19.74
CA ASP A 42 -12.44 -34.08 18.41
C ASP A 42 -12.59 -32.54 18.42
N ASP A 43 -13.29 -31.98 19.41
CA ASP A 43 -13.50 -30.54 19.50
C ASP A 43 -12.24 -29.75 19.90
N ALA A 44 -11.37 -30.34 20.74
CA ALA A 44 -10.09 -29.72 21.09
C ALA A 44 -9.13 -29.71 19.89
N LEU A 45 -9.17 -30.77 19.08
CA LEU A 45 -8.38 -30.86 17.84
C LEU A 45 -8.85 -29.82 16.82
N VAL A 46 -10.16 -29.63 16.68
CA VAL A 46 -10.76 -28.61 15.79
C VAL A 46 -10.46 -27.20 16.27
N ALA A 47 -10.57 -26.92 17.57
CA ALA A 47 -10.22 -25.62 18.13
C ALA A 47 -8.74 -25.28 17.91
N ARG A 48 -7.84 -26.27 18.05
CA ARG A 48 -6.43 -26.12 17.68
C ARG A 48 -6.27 -25.82 16.19
N GLY A 49 -7.00 -26.55 15.34
CA GLY A 49 -7.00 -26.32 13.89
C GLY A 49 -7.45 -24.93 13.50
N GLU A 50 -8.49 -24.41 14.13
CA GLU A 50 -8.96 -23.04 13.93
C GLU A 50 -7.89 -22.02 14.32
N TYR A 51 -7.26 -22.21 15.48
CA TYR A 51 -6.18 -21.34 15.93
C TYR A 51 -5.01 -21.32 14.94
N LEU A 52 -4.59 -22.50 14.47
CA LEU A 52 -3.53 -22.64 13.48
C LEU A 52 -3.91 -22.05 12.12
N ALA A 53 -5.18 -22.17 11.69
CA ALA A 53 -5.64 -21.59 10.44
C ALA A 53 -5.61 -20.05 10.47
N ARG A 54 -5.87 -19.46 11.64
CA ARG A 54 -5.66 -18.02 11.85
C ARG A 54 -4.17 -17.68 11.85
N ALA A 55 -3.34 -18.41 12.59
CA ALA A 55 -1.89 -18.20 12.62
C ALA A 55 -1.22 -18.34 11.24
N ALA A 56 -1.76 -19.21 10.39
CA ALA A 56 -1.29 -19.44 9.03
C ALA A 56 -1.89 -18.50 7.99
N ASP A 57 -2.79 -17.60 8.40
CA ASP A 57 -3.47 -16.63 7.54
C ASP A 57 -4.33 -17.25 6.43
N CYS A 58 -4.97 -18.40 6.71
CA CYS A 58 -5.77 -19.10 5.71
C CYS A 58 -7.01 -18.29 5.27
N MET A 59 -7.69 -17.61 6.19
CA MET A 59 -8.96 -16.96 5.89
C MET A 59 -8.83 -15.78 4.92
N PRO A 60 -7.91 -14.81 5.14
CA PRO A 60 -7.78 -13.65 4.24
C PRO A 60 -7.41 -14.07 2.83
N CYS A 61 -6.45 -14.99 2.68
CA CYS A 61 -6.06 -15.48 1.36
C CYS A 61 -7.21 -16.22 0.66
N HIS A 62 -8.00 -17.00 1.38
CA HIS A 62 -9.08 -17.81 0.81
C HIS A 62 -10.45 -17.11 0.83
N THR A 63 -10.52 -15.78 0.89
CA THR A 63 -11.79 -15.03 0.89
C THR A 63 -11.72 -13.82 -0.03
N ALA A 64 -12.58 -13.78 -1.06
CA ALA A 64 -12.70 -12.58 -1.91
C ALA A 64 -13.29 -11.38 -1.14
N PRO A 65 -13.00 -10.13 -1.55
CA PRO A 65 -13.67 -8.95 -1.01
C PRO A 65 -15.20 -9.05 -1.14
N GLY A 66 -15.91 -8.96 -0.01
CA GLY A 66 -17.37 -9.15 0.03
C GLY A 66 -17.85 -10.59 -0.21
N GLY A 67 -16.93 -11.54 -0.33
CA GLY A 67 -17.20 -12.97 -0.53
C GLY A 67 -17.54 -13.69 0.77
N LYS A 68 -17.90 -14.98 0.65
CA LYS A 68 -18.10 -15.85 1.81
C LYS A 68 -16.74 -16.32 2.34
N PRO A 69 -16.55 -16.42 3.68
CA PRO A 69 -15.29 -16.89 4.25
C PRO A 69 -14.85 -18.21 3.66
N TYR A 70 -13.56 -18.31 3.31
CA TYR A 70 -12.90 -19.51 2.76
C TYR A 70 -13.37 -19.97 1.37
N ALA A 71 -14.26 -19.23 0.71
CA ALA A 71 -14.83 -19.60 -0.60
C ALA A 71 -13.94 -19.24 -1.80
N GLY A 72 -12.72 -18.77 -1.56
CA GLY A 72 -11.74 -18.40 -2.59
C GLY A 72 -12.10 -17.12 -3.36
N GLY A 73 -11.42 -16.92 -4.48
CA GLY A 73 -11.68 -15.82 -5.42
C GLY A 73 -10.95 -14.51 -5.09
N LEU A 74 -10.04 -14.49 -4.12
CA LEU A 74 -9.16 -13.34 -3.91
C LEU A 74 -8.17 -13.26 -5.08
N GLY A 75 -8.12 -12.13 -5.77
CA GLY A 75 -7.14 -11.86 -6.82
C GLY A 75 -5.84 -11.31 -6.23
N LEU A 76 -4.74 -12.01 -6.47
CA LEU A 76 -3.38 -11.61 -6.14
C LEU A 76 -2.71 -11.07 -7.40
N ASN A 77 -2.40 -9.78 -7.40
CA ASN A 77 -1.66 -9.17 -8.50
C ASN A 77 -0.19 -9.55 -8.42
N THR A 78 0.32 -10.15 -9.48
CA THR A 78 1.74 -10.47 -9.62
C THR A 78 2.30 -9.75 -10.86
N PRO A 79 3.63 -9.57 -10.95
CA PRO A 79 4.27 -9.07 -12.17
C PRO A 79 3.96 -9.90 -13.43
N PHE A 80 3.44 -11.12 -13.26
CA PHE A 80 3.15 -12.07 -14.33
C PHE A 80 1.66 -12.19 -14.67
N GLY A 81 0.80 -11.40 -14.01
CA GLY A 81 -0.66 -11.44 -14.13
C GLY A 81 -1.35 -11.73 -12.80
N THR A 82 -2.66 -11.98 -12.85
CA THR A 82 -3.48 -12.18 -11.64
C THR A 82 -3.66 -13.66 -11.32
N LEU A 83 -3.30 -14.06 -10.10
CA LEU A 83 -3.58 -15.37 -9.53
C LEU A 83 -4.84 -15.28 -8.67
N TYR A 84 -5.71 -16.29 -8.72
CA TYR A 84 -6.88 -16.34 -7.84
C TYR A 84 -6.73 -17.43 -6.78
N SER A 85 -7.13 -17.11 -5.55
CA SER A 85 -7.21 -18.08 -4.47
C SER A 85 -8.37 -19.05 -4.69
N VAL A 86 -8.26 -20.24 -4.10
CA VAL A 86 -9.21 -21.33 -4.30
C VAL A 86 -10.19 -21.46 -3.14
N ASN A 87 -11.37 -22.02 -3.40
CA ASN A 87 -12.35 -22.39 -2.39
C ASN A 87 -11.84 -23.60 -1.57
N ILE A 88 -11.69 -23.41 -0.26
CA ILE A 88 -11.28 -24.47 0.68
C ILE A 88 -12.38 -24.86 1.66
N THR A 89 -13.63 -24.52 1.35
CA THR A 89 -14.79 -24.97 2.13
C THR A 89 -15.05 -26.47 1.95
N SER A 90 -15.91 -27.05 2.79
CA SER A 90 -16.28 -28.46 2.72
C SER A 90 -17.22 -28.81 1.56
N ASP A 91 -17.40 -27.91 0.59
CA ASP A 91 -18.17 -28.19 -0.62
C ASP A 91 -17.48 -29.28 -1.46
N PRO A 92 -18.21 -30.33 -1.89
CA PRO A 92 -17.61 -31.49 -2.56
C PRO A 92 -17.25 -31.24 -4.03
N GLU A 93 -17.83 -30.23 -4.68
CA GLU A 93 -17.69 -29.98 -6.12
C GLU A 93 -16.65 -28.89 -6.42
N THR A 94 -16.76 -27.77 -5.71
CA THR A 94 -15.94 -26.57 -5.92
C THR A 94 -14.91 -26.33 -4.81
N GLY A 95 -15.11 -26.95 -3.64
CA GLY A 95 -14.23 -26.88 -2.48
C GLY A 95 -13.35 -28.12 -2.29
N ILE A 96 -12.94 -28.37 -1.04
CA ILE A 96 -12.11 -29.52 -0.65
C ILE A 96 -12.91 -30.67 -0.02
N GLY A 97 -14.24 -30.65 -0.09
CA GLY A 97 -15.11 -31.64 0.58
C GLY A 97 -14.88 -33.09 0.14
N SER A 98 -14.34 -33.30 -1.07
CA SER A 98 -14.00 -34.64 -1.60
C SER A 98 -12.53 -35.03 -1.38
N TRP A 99 -11.72 -34.20 -0.71
CA TRP A 99 -10.29 -34.44 -0.52
C TRP A 99 -10.05 -35.42 0.63
N SER A 100 -9.00 -36.22 0.50
CA SER A 100 -8.45 -36.99 1.62
C SER A 100 -7.49 -36.15 2.45
N TYR A 101 -7.13 -36.63 3.65
CA TYR A 101 -6.06 -36.02 4.42
C TYR A 101 -4.74 -35.99 3.64
N ASP A 102 -4.43 -37.05 2.89
CA ASP A 102 -3.20 -37.13 2.11
C ASP A 102 -3.19 -36.12 0.96
N ASP A 103 -4.33 -35.82 0.35
CA ASP A 103 -4.44 -34.76 -0.66
C ASP A 103 -4.20 -33.38 -0.03
N PHE A 104 -4.79 -33.12 1.15
CA PHE A 104 -4.59 -31.88 1.89
C PHE A 104 -3.12 -31.71 2.32
N ARG A 105 -2.54 -32.74 2.96
CA ARG A 105 -1.14 -32.76 3.37
C ARG A 105 -0.24 -32.50 2.18
N ARG A 106 -0.46 -33.19 1.06
CA ARG A 106 0.34 -33.05 -0.16
C ARG A 106 0.19 -31.66 -0.79
N ALA A 107 -0.97 -31.01 -0.70
CA ALA A 107 -1.11 -29.64 -1.18
C ALA A 107 -0.34 -28.63 -0.31
N LEU A 108 -0.43 -28.73 1.03
CA LEU A 108 0.24 -27.82 1.96
C LEU A 108 1.75 -28.04 2.03
N HIS A 109 2.19 -29.29 2.16
CA HIS A 109 3.61 -29.64 2.28
C HIS A 109 4.32 -29.72 0.95
N ASP A 110 3.69 -30.36 -0.03
CA ASP A 110 4.36 -30.73 -1.27
C ASP A 110 3.96 -29.82 -2.44
N GLY A 111 3.08 -28.83 -2.24
CA GLY A 111 2.66 -27.93 -3.31
C GLY A 111 1.98 -28.66 -4.48
N ILE A 112 1.36 -29.83 -4.24
CA ILE A 112 0.73 -30.65 -5.30
C ILE A 112 -0.74 -30.84 -5.01
N ARG A 113 -1.58 -30.43 -5.96
CA ARG A 113 -3.04 -30.54 -5.89
C ARG A 113 -3.52 -32.00 -5.92
N LYS A 114 -4.80 -32.21 -5.60
CA LYS A 114 -5.49 -33.50 -5.72
C LYS A 114 -5.41 -34.10 -7.14
N ASP A 115 -5.45 -33.26 -8.18
CA ASP A 115 -5.33 -33.66 -9.59
C ASP A 115 -3.88 -33.89 -10.07
N GLY A 116 -2.89 -33.72 -9.18
CA GLY A 116 -1.47 -33.87 -9.49
C GLY A 116 -0.81 -32.62 -10.05
N ALA A 117 -1.54 -31.54 -10.31
CA ALA A 117 -0.95 -30.29 -10.78
C ALA A 117 -0.17 -29.58 -9.66
N TYR A 118 0.98 -29.00 -10.00
CA TYR A 118 1.76 -28.18 -9.08
C TYR A 118 1.04 -26.85 -8.77
N LEU A 119 1.12 -26.43 -7.52
CA LEU A 119 0.66 -25.12 -7.05
C LEU A 119 1.66 -24.04 -7.44
N TYR A 120 1.15 -22.84 -7.69
CA TYR A 120 1.99 -21.65 -7.74
C TYR A 120 2.40 -21.29 -6.32
N PRO A 121 3.63 -20.79 -6.09
CA PRO A 121 4.15 -20.45 -4.77
C PRO A 121 3.45 -19.25 -4.11
N ALA A 122 2.43 -18.68 -4.75
CA ALA A 122 1.49 -17.78 -4.08
C ALA A 122 0.70 -18.48 -2.96
N MET A 123 0.54 -19.80 -3.06
CA MET A 123 0.28 -20.64 -1.89
C MET A 123 1.65 -20.96 -1.27
N PRO A 124 1.94 -20.53 -0.03
CA PRO A 124 3.29 -20.58 0.53
C PRO A 124 3.66 -21.98 1.03
N PHE A 125 3.59 -22.98 0.15
CA PHE A 125 3.91 -24.38 0.46
C PHE A 125 5.40 -24.56 0.82
N ASP A 126 6.26 -23.66 0.36
CA ASP A 126 7.68 -23.57 0.72
C ASP A 126 7.92 -23.13 2.17
N ALA A 127 6.99 -22.40 2.78
CA ALA A 127 6.94 -22.17 4.22
C ALA A 127 6.18 -23.30 4.95
N TYR A 128 4.99 -23.66 4.45
CA TYR A 128 4.10 -24.63 5.11
C TYR A 128 4.62 -26.06 5.15
N THR A 129 5.61 -26.42 4.33
CA THR A 129 6.36 -27.66 4.54
C THR A 129 6.94 -27.74 5.96
N GLY A 130 7.18 -26.62 6.65
CA GLY A 130 7.59 -26.61 8.05
C GLY A 130 6.52 -27.08 9.04
N ILE A 131 5.23 -27.08 8.69
CA ILE A 131 4.14 -27.44 9.60
C ILE A 131 4.29 -28.90 10.04
N VAL A 132 4.29 -29.15 11.35
CA VAL A 132 4.43 -30.52 11.88
C VAL A 132 3.15 -31.33 11.69
N GLU A 133 3.28 -32.65 11.61
CA GLU A 133 2.18 -33.58 11.31
C GLU A 133 0.94 -33.40 12.20
N ASP A 134 1.12 -33.21 13.51
CA ASP A 134 0.01 -33.02 14.45
C ASP A 134 -0.78 -31.74 14.15
N ASP A 135 -0.09 -30.68 13.73
CA ASP A 135 -0.72 -29.40 13.36
C ASP A 135 -1.41 -29.49 12.00
N LEU A 136 -0.87 -30.26 11.04
CA LEU A 136 -1.57 -30.57 9.79
C LEU A 136 -2.88 -31.34 10.05
N ARG A 137 -2.87 -32.28 11.00
CA ARG A 137 -4.09 -33.03 11.38
C ARG A 137 -5.11 -32.13 12.05
N ALA A 138 -4.68 -31.20 12.90
CA ALA A 138 -5.54 -30.21 13.51
C ALA A 138 -6.15 -29.27 12.46
N LEU A 139 -5.33 -28.71 11.56
CA LEU A 139 -5.78 -27.91 10.42
C LEU A 139 -6.81 -28.68 9.58
N TRP A 140 -6.51 -29.93 9.22
CA TRP A 140 -7.43 -30.79 8.48
C TRP A 140 -8.76 -30.99 9.21
N ALA A 141 -8.73 -31.22 10.52
CA ALA A 141 -9.92 -31.39 11.34
C ALA A 141 -10.82 -30.15 11.32
N TYR A 142 -10.23 -28.95 11.28
CA TYR A 142 -10.96 -27.69 11.17
C TYR A 142 -11.50 -27.42 9.76
N VAL A 143 -10.65 -27.46 8.72
CA VAL A 143 -11.04 -27.04 7.37
C VAL A 143 -12.18 -27.90 6.78
N ARG A 144 -12.21 -29.19 7.12
CA ARG A 144 -13.28 -30.13 6.71
C ARG A 144 -14.63 -29.90 7.40
N ARG A 145 -14.69 -28.97 8.36
CA ARG A 145 -15.91 -28.54 9.06
C ARG A 145 -16.34 -27.13 8.63
N LEU A 146 -15.59 -26.48 7.72
CA LEU A 146 -15.99 -25.18 7.18
C LEU A 146 -17.33 -25.31 6.45
N PRO A 147 -18.28 -24.37 6.62
CA PRO A 147 -19.56 -24.41 5.93
C PRO A 147 -19.35 -24.50 4.40
N ALA A 148 -20.03 -25.45 3.76
CA ALA A 148 -19.93 -25.63 2.32
C ALA A 148 -20.45 -24.40 1.57
N VAL A 149 -19.64 -23.91 0.64
CA VAL A 149 -20.02 -22.85 -0.29
C VAL A 149 -19.75 -23.37 -1.70
N ASN A 150 -20.80 -23.58 -2.49
CA ASN A 150 -20.66 -23.89 -3.90
C ASN A 150 -20.29 -22.60 -4.66
N GLN A 151 -19.00 -22.45 -4.94
CA GLN A 151 -18.43 -21.29 -5.62
C GLN A 151 -17.23 -21.76 -6.45
N PRO A 152 -17.36 -21.82 -7.78
CA PRO A 152 -16.25 -22.16 -8.68
C PRO A 152 -15.10 -21.16 -8.55
N ASN A 153 -13.87 -21.67 -8.68
CA ASN A 153 -12.67 -20.85 -8.67
C ASN A 153 -12.53 -20.08 -9.99
N PRO A 154 -12.26 -18.77 -9.97
CA PRO A 154 -11.90 -18.03 -11.17
C PRO A 154 -10.64 -18.61 -11.83
N GLU A 155 -10.55 -18.51 -13.15
CA GLU A 155 -9.33 -18.88 -13.87
C GLU A 155 -8.23 -17.82 -13.65
N ASN A 156 -6.98 -18.27 -13.57
CA ASN A 156 -5.84 -17.38 -13.45
C ASN A 156 -5.62 -16.57 -14.74
N GLY A 157 -5.38 -15.27 -14.59
CA GLY A 157 -5.01 -14.37 -15.69
C GLY A 157 -3.51 -14.19 -15.80
N LEU A 158 -2.74 -15.28 -15.95
CA LEU A 158 -1.28 -15.24 -16.09
C LEU A 158 -0.86 -15.09 -17.55
N ALA A 159 0.21 -14.32 -17.79
CA ALA A 159 0.79 -14.16 -19.12
C ALA A 159 1.75 -15.30 -19.47
N PHE A 160 1.84 -15.65 -20.75
CA PHE A 160 2.84 -16.59 -21.24
C PHE A 160 4.28 -16.12 -20.91
N PRO A 161 5.18 -17.01 -20.46
CA PRO A 161 5.03 -18.46 -20.30
C PRO A 161 4.57 -18.92 -18.90
N PHE A 162 4.18 -18.01 -18.02
CA PHE A 162 3.85 -18.29 -16.62
C PHE A 162 2.50 -19.00 -16.44
N ASP A 163 1.67 -19.03 -17.49
CA ASP A 163 0.43 -19.82 -17.58
C ASP A 163 0.69 -21.34 -17.76
N ILE A 164 1.88 -21.72 -18.24
CA ILE A 164 2.25 -23.13 -18.45
C ILE A 164 2.61 -23.79 -17.11
N ARG A 165 1.64 -24.53 -16.57
CA ARG A 165 1.74 -25.15 -15.24
C ARG A 165 2.89 -26.16 -15.09
N LEU A 166 3.36 -26.78 -16.18
CA LEU A 166 4.54 -27.66 -16.15
C LEU A 166 5.82 -26.91 -15.74
N GLY A 167 5.90 -25.60 -16.00
CA GLY A 167 7.01 -24.76 -15.54
C GLY A 167 7.20 -24.77 -14.02
N MET A 168 6.13 -25.03 -13.25
CA MET A 168 6.22 -25.14 -11.80
C MET A 168 6.98 -26.37 -11.33
N LEU A 169 7.11 -27.43 -12.16
CA LEU A 169 8.03 -28.53 -11.86
C LEU A 169 9.47 -28.01 -11.81
N ALA A 170 9.89 -27.25 -12.81
CA ALA A 170 11.23 -26.67 -12.85
C ALA A 170 11.46 -25.68 -11.69
N TRP A 171 10.46 -24.85 -11.38
CA TRP A 171 10.52 -23.95 -10.23
C TRP A 171 10.73 -24.72 -8.92
N ARG A 172 9.94 -25.79 -8.71
CA ARG A 172 10.02 -26.63 -7.51
C ARG A 172 11.40 -27.24 -7.34
N GLU A 173 11.95 -27.86 -8.38
CA GLU A 173 13.27 -28.50 -8.31
C GLU A 173 14.41 -27.50 -8.01
N LEU A 174 14.25 -26.23 -8.40
CA LEU A 174 15.24 -25.18 -8.18
C LEU A 174 15.12 -24.53 -6.80
N PHE A 175 13.90 -24.29 -6.31
CA PHE A 175 13.64 -23.38 -5.19
C PHE A 175 12.99 -24.04 -3.97
N PHE A 176 12.33 -25.18 -4.13
CA PHE A 176 11.64 -25.84 -3.03
C PHE A 176 12.45 -27.01 -2.44
N ARG A 177 12.42 -27.14 -1.12
CA ARG A 177 12.96 -28.31 -0.42
C ARG A 177 11.94 -28.82 0.58
N PRO A 178 11.46 -30.07 0.45
CA PRO A 178 10.61 -30.66 1.47
C PRO A 178 11.33 -30.67 2.81
N ALA A 179 10.67 -30.19 3.85
CA ALA A 179 11.15 -30.16 5.21
C ALA A 179 10.01 -30.44 6.18
N SER A 180 10.33 -30.45 7.47
CA SER A 180 9.40 -30.29 8.59
C SER A 180 10.17 -29.49 9.63
N PHE A 181 9.49 -28.66 10.43
CA PHE A 181 10.17 -27.86 11.44
C PHE A 181 10.90 -28.77 12.44
N VAL A 182 12.17 -28.46 12.70
CA VAL A 182 13.00 -29.13 13.69
C VAL A 182 13.52 -28.07 14.66
N PRO A 183 13.27 -28.20 15.97
CA PRO A 183 13.79 -27.26 16.96
C PRO A 183 15.32 -27.14 16.86
N THR A 184 15.80 -25.90 16.90
CA THR A 184 17.22 -25.59 16.87
C THR A 184 17.86 -25.96 18.22
N PRO A 185 18.85 -26.86 18.25
CA PRO A 185 19.53 -27.25 19.49
C PRO A 185 20.18 -26.04 20.17
N GLY A 186 20.03 -25.96 21.50
CA GLY A 186 20.61 -24.88 22.31
C GLY A 186 19.82 -23.57 22.31
N ARG A 187 18.72 -23.47 21.55
CA ARG A 187 17.75 -22.37 21.67
C ARG A 187 16.64 -22.73 22.66
N SER A 188 16.02 -21.72 23.28
CA SER A 188 14.91 -21.92 24.22
C SER A 188 13.67 -22.46 23.51
N GLU A 189 12.74 -23.03 24.29
CA GLU A 189 11.43 -23.44 23.77
C GLU A 189 10.66 -22.25 23.19
N GLU A 190 10.69 -21.10 23.86
CA GLU A 190 10.07 -19.85 23.38
C GLU A 190 10.65 -19.42 22.03
N TRP A 191 11.98 -19.47 21.86
CA TRP A 191 12.61 -19.11 20.59
C TRP A 191 12.22 -20.08 19.47
N ASN A 192 12.21 -21.39 19.75
CA ASN A 192 11.81 -22.41 18.77
C ASN A 192 10.32 -22.31 18.41
N ARG A 193 9.45 -21.99 19.38
CA ARG A 193 8.04 -21.70 19.13
C ARG A 193 7.88 -20.48 18.23
N GLY A 194 8.64 -19.42 18.48
CA GLY A 194 8.65 -18.23 17.64
C GLY A 194 9.11 -18.50 16.22
N ALA A 195 10.20 -19.27 16.07
CA ALA A 195 10.72 -19.67 14.77
C ALA A 195 9.66 -20.44 13.96
N TYR A 196 8.98 -21.40 14.61
CA TYR A 196 7.90 -22.16 13.98
C TYR A 196 6.74 -21.27 13.52
N LEU A 197 6.30 -20.34 14.36
CA LEU A 197 5.19 -19.44 14.05
C LEU A 197 5.54 -18.41 12.97
N VAL A 198 6.78 -17.91 12.94
CA VAL A 198 7.22 -16.89 11.98
C VAL A 198 7.57 -17.49 10.62
N GLU A 199 8.27 -18.62 10.60
CA GLU A 199 8.80 -19.21 9.37
C GLU A 199 7.80 -20.17 8.71
N ALA A 200 7.13 -21.03 9.48
CA ALA A 200 6.29 -22.08 8.92
C ALA A 200 4.83 -21.62 8.79
N LEU A 201 4.21 -21.17 9.89
CA LEU A 201 2.79 -20.79 9.87
C LEU A 201 2.60 -19.38 9.27
N GLY A 202 3.24 -18.37 9.84
CA GLY A 202 3.04 -16.97 9.47
C GLY A 202 3.86 -16.50 8.27
N HIS A 203 4.68 -17.38 7.67
CA HIS A 203 5.40 -17.18 6.40
C HIS A 203 5.98 -15.77 6.20
N CYS A 204 6.51 -15.16 7.27
CA CYS A 204 6.82 -13.73 7.26
C CYS A 204 7.88 -13.36 6.21
N SER A 205 8.72 -14.33 5.84
CA SER A 205 9.77 -14.18 4.84
C SER A 205 9.20 -14.01 3.43
N ASP A 206 7.97 -14.44 3.16
CA ASP A 206 7.32 -14.29 1.85
C ASP A 206 7.03 -12.83 1.51
N CYS A 207 6.80 -12.01 2.53
CA CYS A 207 6.56 -10.58 2.39
C CYS A 207 7.81 -9.75 2.68
N HIS A 208 8.61 -10.14 3.67
CA HIS A 208 9.75 -9.36 4.12
C HIS A 208 11.08 -9.76 3.43
N SER A 209 11.05 -10.42 2.27
CA SER A 209 12.27 -10.80 1.54
C SER A 209 12.17 -10.50 0.05
N PRO A 210 13.23 -9.97 -0.59
CA PRO A 210 13.23 -9.67 -2.01
C PRO A 210 13.08 -10.95 -2.84
N ARG A 211 12.25 -10.88 -3.89
CA ARG A 211 12.04 -11.97 -4.84
C ARG A 211 12.84 -11.78 -6.12
N ASN A 212 13.24 -12.89 -6.74
CA ASN A 212 13.87 -12.90 -8.06
C ASN A 212 12.82 -12.86 -9.18
N ILE A 213 13.27 -12.81 -10.45
CA ILE A 213 12.39 -12.75 -11.63
C ILE A 213 11.47 -13.99 -11.79
N MET A 214 11.70 -15.07 -11.04
CA MET A 214 10.87 -16.27 -11.01
C MET A 214 9.97 -16.32 -9.77
N GLY A 215 9.89 -15.22 -9.01
CA GLY A 215 9.03 -15.11 -7.82
C GLY A 215 9.56 -15.85 -6.58
N ALA A 216 10.75 -16.45 -6.61
CA ALA A 216 11.35 -17.09 -5.43
C ALA A 216 12.15 -16.07 -4.61
N ILE A 217 12.27 -16.28 -3.30
CA ILE A 217 13.15 -15.47 -2.43
C ILE A 217 14.57 -15.47 -3.00
N LYS A 218 15.17 -14.28 -3.11
CA LYS A 218 16.48 -14.09 -3.74
C LYS A 218 17.60 -14.60 -2.84
N GLY A 219 18.14 -15.77 -3.18
CA GLY A 219 19.26 -16.37 -2.45
C GLY A 219 18.88 -16.62 -0.99
N LYS A 220 19.74 -16.23 -0.04
CA LYS A 220 19.46 -16.32 1.40
C LYS A 220 19.15 -14.96 2.04
N ALA A 221 18.59 -14.01 1.28
CA ALA A 221 18.25 -12.66 1.75
C ALA A 221 16.92 -12.61 2.54
N ALA A 222 16.65 -13.60 3.38
CA ALA A 222 15.44 -13.64 4.19
C ALA A 222 15.35 -12.40 5.09
N PHE A 223 14.17 -11.80 5.21
CA PHE A 223 13.85 -10.69 6.09
C PHE A 223 14.49 -9.33 5.79
N THR A 224 15.18 -9.15 4.66
CA THR A 224 15.84 -7.86 4.34
C THR A 224 14.91 -6.78 3.79
N GLY A 225 13.60 -7.05 3.71
CA GLY A 225 12.57 -6.16 3.19
C GLY A 225 12.38 -6.22 1.67
N SER A 226 11.19 -5.86 1.20
CA SER A 226 10.80 -5.89 -0.21
C SER A 226 9.53 -5.10 -0.50
N GLU A 227 9.34 -4.72 -1.77
CA GLU A 227 8.08 -4.17 -2.26
C GLU A 227 7.13 -5.29 -2.68
N ILE A 228 5.84 -5.13 -2.36
CA ILE A 228 4.74 -6.04 -2.66
C ILE A 228 3.50 -5.21 -2.98
N ASP A 229 2.99 -5.34 -4.21
CA ASP A 229 1.72 -4.73 -4.64
C ASP A 229 1.64 -3.22 -4.32
N GLY A 230 2.75 -2.49 -4.53
CA GLY A 230 2.84 -1.06 -4.24
C GLY A 230 3.08 -0.69 -2.77
N PHE A 231 3.18 -1.68 -1.87
CA PHE A 231 3.52 -1.49 -0.46
C PHE A 231 4.93 -1.98 -0.15
N TYR A 232 5.64 -1.28 0.73
CA TYR A 232 6.98 -1.70 1.15
C TYR A 232 6.93 -2.43 2.49
N ALA A 233 7.26 -3.73 2.48
CA ALA A 233 7.50 -4.53 3.66
C ALA A 233 8.93 -4.26 4.20
N PRO A 234 9.08 -3.73 5.42
CA PRO A 234 10.38 -3.31 5.94
C PRO A 234 11.33 -4.48 6.23
N ASP A 235 12.62 -4.16 6.41
CA ASP A 235 13.62 -5.10 6.92
C ASP A 235 13.27 -5.52 8.36
N ILE A 236 13.08 -6.82 8.58
CA ILE A 236 12.80 -7.42 9.88
C ILE A 236 13.90 -8.40 10.31
N ALA A 237 15.07 -8.38 9.65
CA ALA A 237 16.22 -9.13 10.12
C ALA A 237 16.61 -8.66 11.53
N SER A 238 16.93 -9.60 12.41
CA SER A 238 17.15 -9.35 13.85
C SER A 238 18.02 -8.13 14.16
N GLY A 239 19.14 -7.98 13.45
CA GLY A 239 20.04 -6.85 13.63
C GLY A 239 19.42 -5.49 13.29
N ALA A 240 18.57 -5.41 12.26
CA ALA A 240 17.84 -4.19 11.91
C ALA A 240 16.66 -3.95 12.84
N LEU A 241 15.90 -5.00 13.13
CA LEU A 241 14.72 -4.93 13.96
C LEU A 241 15.06 -4.53 15.40
N ALA A 242 16.08 -5.14 16.00
CA ALA A 242 16.51 -4.86 17.38
C ALA A 242 17.04 -3.44 17.61
N ARG A 243 17.42 -2.71 16.54
CA ARG A 243 17.78 -1.29 16.63
C ARG A 243 16.57 -0.37 16.81
N MET A 244 15.41 -0.81 16.33
CA MET A 244 14.18 0.00 16.30
C MET A 244 13.13 -0.49 17.29
N TRP A 245 13.17 -1.76 17.67
CA TRP A 245 12.13 -2.42 18.45
C TRP A 245 12.67 -3.00 19.75
N GLN A 246 11.88 -2.87 20.81
CA GLN A 246 12.04 -3.64 22.04
C GLN A 246 10.95 -4.73 22.06
N LYS A 247 11.23 -5.86 22.71
CA LYS A 247 10.33 -7.03 22.74
C LYS A 247 8.89 -6.64 23.07
N ASP A 248 8.65 -5.95 24.18
CA ASP A 248 7.28 -5.61 24.62
C ASP A 248 6.55 -4.69 23.63
N THR A 249 7.27 -3.71 23.06
CA THR A 249 6.69 -2.83 22.03
C THR A 249 6.39 -3.55 20.72
N LEU A 250 7.19 -4.57 20.38
CA LEU A 250 6.97 -5.41 19.20
C LEU A 250 5.78 -6.34 19.43
N VAL A 251 5.67 -6.97 20.61
CA VAL A 251 4.50 -7.79 20.98
C VAL A 251 3.23 -6.96 20.90
N GLN A 252 3.24 -5.74 21.44
CA GLN A 252 2.10 -4.83 21.33
C GLN A 252 1.75 -4.54 19.87
N PHE A 253 2.75 -4.23 19.04
CA PHE A 253 2.53 -3.97 17.62
C PHE A 253 1.93 -5.18 16.89
N LEU A 254 2.47 -6.38 17.09
CA LEU A 254 1.95 -7.60 16.48
C LEU A 254 0.51 -7.90 16.94
N LYS A 255 0.15 -7.51 18.17
CA LYS A 255 -1.20 -7.72 18.73
C LYS A 255 -2.23 -6.72 18.21
N THR A 256 -1.87 -5.44 18.13
CA THR A 256 -2.84 -4.35 17.94
C THR A 256 -2.66 -3.57 16.64
N GLY A 257 -1.55 -3.79 15.94
CA GLY A 257 -1.18 -3.01 14.77
C GLY A 257 -0.69 -1.61 15.10
N SER A 258 -0.47 -1.28 16.37
CA SER A 258 0.04 0.03 16.75
C SER A 258 1.02 -0.06 17.90
N ALA A 259 2.13 0.67 17.76
CA ALA A 259 3.07 0.94 18.84
C ALA A 259 3.03 2.45 19.14
N PRO A 260 2.53 2.87 20.33
CA PRO A 260 2.44 4.28 20.70
C PRO A 260 3.78 5.01 20.48
N GLN A 261 3.70 6.21 19.92
CA GLN A 261 4.86 7.06 19.61
C GLN A 261 5.87 6.46 18.61
N LYS A 262 5.56 5.32 17.97
CA LYS A 262 6.40 4.72 16.93
C LYS A 262 5.70 4.68 15.58
N THR A 263 4.66 3.87 15.45
CA THR A 263 4.00 3.61 14.18
C THR A 263 2.65 2.92 14.35
N SER A 264 1.83 2.97 13.31
CA SER A 264 0.64 2.15 13.15
C SER A 264 0.68 1.46 11.79
N VAL A 265 0.15 0.25 11.74
CA VAL A 265 0.10 -0.60 10.56
C VAL A 265 -0.87 -0.03 9.53
N PHE A 266 -0.55 -0.21 8.25
CA PHE A 266 -1.40 0.12 7.11
C PHE A 266 -1.12 -0.86 5.96
N GLY A 267 -2.00 -0.87 4.96
CA GLY A 267 -1.86 -1.77 3.80
C GLY A 267 -1.97 -3.25 4.18
N PRO A 268 -1.33 -4.16 3.43
CA PRO A 268 -1.44 -5.61 3.63
C PRO A 268 -1.07 -6.08 5.04
N MET A 269 -0.09 -5.44 5.69
CA MET A 269 0.27 -5.80 7.07
C MET A 269 -0.85 -5.52 8.07
N ALA A 270 -1.76 -4.57 7.77
CA ALA A 270 -2.90 -4.29 8.64
C ALA A 270 -3.90 -5.45 8.62
N GLU A 271 -4.07 -6.10 7.47
CA GLU A 271 -4.90 -7.28 7.28
C GLU A 271 -4.29 -8.47 8.02
N VAL A 272 -2.98 -8.71 7.88
CA VAL A 272 -2.26 -9.74 8.64
C VAL A 272 -2.47 -9.58 10.14
N ILE A 273 -2.45 -8.35 10.65
CA ILE A 273 -2.70 -8.12 12.08
C ILE A 273 -4.16 -8.34 12.44
N HIS A 274 -5.08 -7.77 11.68
CA HIS A 274 -6.51 -7.83 11.96
C HIS A 274 -7.05 -9.26 11.88
N ASP A 275 -6.68 -10.02 10.86
CA ASP A 275 -7.28 -11.31 10.54
C ASP A 275 -6.46 -12.52 11.03
N SER A 276 -5.18 -12.33 11.38
CA SER A 276 -4.30 -13.38 11.90
C SER A 276 -3.75 -13.05 13.29
N LEU A 277 -2.78 -12.13 13.39
CA LEU A 277 -1.93 -12.00 14.58
C LEU A 277 -2.69 -11.55 15.83
N SER A 278 -3.74 -10.73 15.68
CA SER A 278 -4.56 -10.26 16.80
C SER A 278 -5.31 -11.37 17.54
N TYR A 279 -5.45 -12.56 16.93
CA TYR A 279 -6.08 -13.73 17.53
C TYR A 279 -5.08 -14.67 18.23
N LEU A 280 -3.78 -14.41 18.10
CA LEU A 280 -2.76 -15.24 18.74
C LEU A 280 -2.68 -14.97 20.24
N THR A 281 -2.26 -15.99 20.98
CA THR A 281 -2.04 -15.86 22.42
C THR A 281 -0.85 -14.94 22.70
N ASP A 282 -0.87 -14.25 23.84
CA ASP A 282 0.25 -13.39 24.25
C ASP A 282 1.57 -14.15 24.36
N ALA A 283 1.52 -15.44 24.71
CA ALA A 283 2.70 -16.31 24.75
C ALA A 283 3.27 -16.56 23.34
N ASP A 284 2.42 -16.79 22.35
CA ASP A 284 2.84 -16.99 20.96
C ASP A 284 3.38 -15.69 20.35
N LEU A 285 2.74 -14.54 20.62
CA LEU A 285 3.26 -13.24 20.18
C LEU A 285 4.61 -12.91 20.84
N ALA A 286 4.79 -13.23 22.12
CA ALA A 286 6.07 -13.10 22.80
C ALA A 286 7.15 -14.03 22.22
N ALA A 287 6.76 -15.25 21.85
CA ALA A 287 7.65 -16.20 21.17
C ALA A 287 8.09 -15.67 19.80
N MET A 288 7.15 -15.17 18.98
CA MET A 288 7.44 -14.55 17.69
C MET A 288 8.40 -13.36 17.84
N ALA A 289 8.15 -12.46 18.79
CA ALA A 289 9.03 -11.32 19.06
C ALA A 289 10.43 -11.77 19.53
N THR A 290 10.51 -12.83 20.35
CA THR A 290 11.79 -13.42 20.78
C THR A 290 12.59 -13.94 19.61
N TYR A 291 11.94 -14.68 18.70
CA TYR A 291 12.60 -15.18 17.50
C TYR A 291 13.04 -14.03 16.59
N LEU A 292 12.15 -13.09 16.25
CA LEU A 292 12.43 -12.00 15.32
C LEU A 292 13.60 -11.10 15.79
N LEU A 293 13.74 -10.88 17.10
CA LEU A 293 14.84 -10.07 17.66
C LEU A 293 16.18 -10.82 17.76
N ASP A 294 16.20 -12.14 17.59
CA ASP A 294 17.39 -13.01 17.72
C ASP A 294 17.45 -14.09 16.62
N SER A 295 16.85 -13.80 15.47
CA SER A 295 16.91 -14.68 14.30
C SER A 295 18.31 -14.62 13.68
N PRO A 296 18.80 -15.72 13.08
CA PRO A 296 20.10 -15.70 12.41
C PRO A 296 20.08 -14.63 11.30
N PRO A 297 21.14 -13.80 11.19
CA PRO A 297 21.19 -12.83 10.10
C PRO A 297 21.21 -13.57 8.74
N PRO A 298 20.59 -13.00 7.70
CA PRO A 298 20.59 -13.60 6.38
C PRO A 298 22.04 -13.84 5.90
N PRO A 299 22.44 -15.08 5.53
CA PRO A 299 23.82 -15.41 5.16
C PRO A 299 24.34 -14.64 3.94
N ASP A 300 23.44 -14.25 3.04
CA ASP A 300 23.73 -13.46 1.84
C ASP A 300 23.34 -11.98 2.02
N ALA A 301 23.17 -11.52 3.28
CA ALA A 301 22.99 -10.10 3.55
C ALA A 301 24.11 -9.35 2.83
N PRO A 302 23.79 -8.37 1.95
CA PRO A 302 24.80 -7.43 1.49
C PRO A 302 25.49 -6.91 2.75
N ALA A 303 26.83 -6.98 2.78
CA ALA A 303 27.59 -6.41 3.89
C ALA A 303 26.98 -5.03 4.18
N PRO A 304 26.70 -4.69 5.46
CA PRO A 304 26.11 -3.41 5.78
C PRO A 304 26.89 -2.36 5.00
N GLN A 305 26.18 -1.58 4.18
CA GLN A 305 26.82 -0.54 3.39
C GLN A 305 27.80 0.16 4.31
N LYS A 306 29.06 0.31 3.87
CA LYS A 306 30.02 1.15 4.58
C LYS A 306 29.25 2.38 5.03
N GLY A 307 29.15 2.57 6.35
CA GLY A 307 28.26 3.57 6.93
C GLY A 307 28.38 4.84 6.11
N SER A 308 27.23 5.38 5.70
CA SER A 308 27.20 6.54 4.82
C SER A 308 28.27 7.53 5.28
N PRO A 309 29.13 8.04 4.39
CA PRO A 309 30.18 8.99 4.77
C PRO A 309 29.58 10.31 5.30
N LEU A 310 28.25 10.44 5.27
CA LEU A 310 27.52 11.55 5.87
C LEU A 310 27.45 11.42 7.39
N PRO A 311 27.51 12.55 8.13
CA PRO A 311 27.26 12.53 9.56
C PRO A 311 25.86 11.95 9.87
N PRO A 312 25.67 11.19 10.96
CA PRO A 312 24.43 10.44 11.22
C PRO A 312 23.13 11.28 11.16
N MET A 313 23.15 12.50 11.70
CA MET A 313 21.98 13.40 11.64
C MET A 313 21.69 13.90 10.22
N VAL A 314 22.73 14.11 9.41
CA VAL A 314 22.59 14.50 8.00
C VAL A 314 22.03 13.33 7.20
N HIS A 315 22.53 12.13 7.45
CA HIS A 315 22.02 10.92 6.83
C HIS A 315 20.53 10.71 7.14
N ALA A 316 20.14 10.79 8.42
CA ALA A 316 18.76 10.57 8.84
C ALA A 316 17.77 11.57 8.22
N ARG A 317 18.10 12.88 8.21
CA ARG A 317 17.23 13.90 7.59
C ARG A 317 17.18 13.75 6.07
N ALA A 318 18.30 13.44 5.42
CA ALA A 318 18.36 13.27 3.97
C ALA A 318 17.62 12.00 3.49
N ALA A 319 17.72 10.92 4.26
CA ALA A 319 16.93 9.70 4.02
C ALA A 319 15.44 9.99 4.08
N LYS A 320 15.00 10.77 5.07
CA LYS A 320 13.61 11.20 5.16
C LYS A 320 13.19 12.05 3.96
N LEU A 321 14.02 13.03 3.55
CA LEU A 321 13.77 13.82 2.35
C LEU A 321 13.64 12.94 1.10
N TYR A 322 14.45 11.89 0.97
CA TYR A 322 14.38 10.95 -0.14
C TYR A 322 13.07 10.15 -0.14
N VAL A 323 12.66 9.63 1.02
CA VAL A 323 11.39 8.91 1.16
C VAL A 323 10.20 9.80 0.80
N ASP A 324 10.19 11.03 1.33
CA ASP A 324 9.07 11.96 1.15
C ASP A 324 8.94 12.49 -0.29
N ASN A 325 10.06 12.60 -1.04
CA ASN A 325 10.08 13.32 -2.31
C ASN A 325 10.46 12.47 -3.53
N CYS A 326 11.15 11.34 -3.34
CA CYS A 326 11.83 10.64 -4.44
C CYS A 326 11.47 9.14 -4.51
N ALA A 327 11.26 8.49 -3.36
CA ALA A 327 11.13 7.03 -3.29
C ALA A 327 9.89 6.49 -4.03
N ALA A 328 8.81 7.27 -4.13
CA ALA A 328 7.60 6.87 -4.84
C ALA A 328 7.86 6.52 -6.33
N CYS A 329 8.85 7.16 -6.96
CA CYS A 329 9.23 6.87 -8.35
C CYS A 329 10.56 6.11 -8.43
N HIS A 330 11.58 6.55 -7.69
CA HIS A 330 12.93 5.97 -7.77
C HIS A 330 13.14 4.72 -6.91
N GLN A 331 12.10 4.29 -6.20
CA GLN A 331 12.10 3.17 -5.24
C GLN A 331 12.96 3.41 -4.00
N PRO A 332 12.68 2.76 -2.86
CA PRO A 332 13.42 3.00 -1.61
C PRO A 332 14.92 2.70 -1.71
N GLN A 333 15.32 1.77 -2.58
CA GLN A 333 16.72 1.42 -2.83
C GLN A 333 17.33 2.12 -4.06
N GLY A 334 16.68 3.14 -4.60
CA GLY A 334 17.16 3.86 -5.78
C GLY A 334 17.24 2.98 -7.03
N THR A 335 16.49 1.88 -7.10
CA THR A 335 16.51 0.94 -8.22
C THR A 335 15.72 1.44 -9.44
N GLY A 336 14.85 2.43 -9.26
CA GLY A 336 13.95 2.90 -10.31
C GLY A 336 12.96 1.84 -10.76
N LEU A 337 12.33 2.09 -11.91
CA LEU A 337 11.41 1.19 -12.59
C LEU A 337 11.87 1.01 -14.05
N GLU A 338 12.17 -0.21 -14.44
CA GLU A 338 12.74 -0.50 -15.77
C GLU A 338 11.89 0.10 -16.89
N GLY A 339 12.52 0.88 -17.78
CA GLY A 339 11.84 1.50 -18.92
C GLY A 339 10.79 2.56 -18.56
N SER A 340 10.78 3.09 -17.33
CA SER A 340 9.87 4.17 -16.93
C SER A 340 10.50 5.19 -15.98
N ILE A 341 11.28 4.74 -14.98
CA ILE A 341 12.04 5.59 -14.06
C ILE A 341 13.48 5.09 -13.96
N PRO A 342 14.51 5.91 -14.23
CA PRO A 342 15.88 5.43 -14.22
C PRO A 342 16.36 5.04 -12.80
N PRO A 343 17.23 4.03 -12.68
CA PRO A 343 17.90 3.72 -11.42
C PRO A 343 18.81 4.89 -11.01
N LEU A 344 18.86 5.17 -9.71
CA LEU A 344 19.83 6.06 -9.05
C LEU A 344 21.03 5.27 -8.50
N ALA A 345 20.81 4.02 -8.10
CA ALA A 345 21.86 3.10 -7.69
C ALA A 345 22.75 2.74 -8.90
N GLY A 346 24.07 2.91 -8.77
CA GLY A 346 25.05 2.65 -9.82
C GLY A 346 24.96 3.60 -11.03
N ASN A 347 24.13 4.65 -10.98
CA ASN A 347 23.92 5.53 -12.11
C ASN A 347 25.16 6.41 -12.37
N PRO A 348 25.75 6.39 -13.58
CA PRO A 348 26.97 7.17 -13.89
C PRO A 348 26.87 8.67 -13.63
N ALA A 349 25.67 9.26 -13.81
CA ALA A 349 25.45 10.68 -13.54
C ALA A 349 25.36 10.97 -12.04
N VAL A 350 24.91 10.00 -11.24
CA VAL A 350 24.87 10.08 -9.77
C VAL A 350 26.27 9.90 -9.19
N ILE A 351 27.04 8.92 -9.67
CA ILE A 351 28.38 8.62 -9.13
C ILE A 351 29.51 9.47 -9.74
N ALA A 352 29.18 10.44 -10.59
CA ALA A 352 30.15 11.36 -11.18
C ALA A 352 30.92 12.14 -10.09
N ALA A 353 32.17 12.51 -10.37
CA ALA A 353 33.04 13.21 -9.43
C ALA A 353 32.41 14.50 -8.88
N GLU A 354 31.73 15.25 -9.73
CA GLU A 354 31.03 16.48 -9.35
C GLU A 354 29.51 16.26 -9.21
N PRO A 355 28.84 16.96 -8.27
CA PRO A 355 27.42 16.75 -7.97
C PRO A 355 26.47 17.50 -8.92
N TYR A 356 27.00 18.24 -9.89
CA TYR A 356 26.25 19.21 -10.70
C TYR A 356 25.08 18.59 -11.45
N ASN A 357 25.23 17.38 -11.99
CA ASN A 357 24.15 16.72 -12.74
C ASN A 357 22.96 16.44 -11.83
N VAL A 358 23.20 15.91 -10.63
CA VAL A 358 22.14 15.59 -9.67
C VAL A 358 21.49 16.87 -9.12
N ILE A 359 22.29 17.91 -8.84
CA ILE A 359 21.80 19.23 -8.42
C ILE A 359 20.90 19.83 -9.52
N THR A 360 21.36 19.80 -10.77
CA THR A 360 20.64 20.37 -11.92
C THR A 360 19.32 19.64 -12.15
N VAL A 361 19.34 18.31 -12.17
CA VAL A 361 18.13 17.49 -12.35
C VAL A 361 17.13 17.70 -11.22
N ALA A 362 17.59 17.80 -9.97
CA ALA A 362 16.69 18.04 -8.84
C ALA A 362 16.10 19.46 -8.84
N LEU A 363 16.83 20.47 -9.32
CA LEU A 363 16.37 21.86 -9.41
C LEU A 363 15.49 22.12 -10.63
N GLN A 364 15.80 21.55 -11.79
CA GLN A 364 15.06 21.80 -13.04
C GLN A 364 13.89 20.83 -13.22
N GLY A 365 13.98 19.63 -12.64
CA GLY A 365 13.21 18.49 -13.13
C GLY A 365 13.73 18.03 -14.49
N LEU A 366 13.06 17.03 -15.07
CA LEU A 366 13.32 16.56 -16.42
C LEU A 366 11.99 16.43 -17.18
N PRO A 367 11.90 16.93 -18.41
CA PRO A 367 10.73 16.67 -19.25
C PRO A 367 10.66 15.16 -19.58
N ALA A 368 9.47 14.69 -19.93
CA ALA A 368 9.33 13.34 -20.50
C ALA A 368 10.18 13.24 -21.78
N GLY A 369 11.00 12.19 -21.88
CA GLY A 369 11.94 12.06 -23.00
C GLY A 369 12.56 10.67 -23.11
N GLY A 370 12.62 10.14 -24.33
CA GLY A 370 13.10 8.79 -24.60
C GLY A 370 12.15 7.73 -24.04
N ARG A 371 12.68 6.81 -23.20
CA ARG A 371 11.90 5.75 -22.51
C ARG A 371 11.48 6.11 -21.09
N TYR A 372 11.76 7.32 -20.58
CA TYR A 372 11.50 7.67 -19.18
C TYR A 372 10.47 8.79 -19.04
N GLY A 373 9.66 8.71 -17.98
CA GLY A 373 8.66 9.72 -17.62
C GLY A 373 9.28 11.03 -17.14
N ALA A 374 8.46 12.08 -17.03
CA ALA A 374 8.89 13.37 -16.52
C ALA A 374 9.26 13.29 -15.03
N MET A 375 10.31 14.00 -14.63
CA MET A 375 10.70 14.18 -13.23
C MET A 375 10.34 15.61 -12.79
N PRO A 376 9.60 15.79 -11.67
CA PRO A 376 9.24 17.13 -11.19
C PRO A 376 10.46 17.91 -10.69
N SER A 377 10.37 19.24 -10.70
CA SER A 377 11.35 20.11 -10.02
C SER A 377 11.11 20.14 -8.51
N PHE A 378 12.20 20.15 -7.75
CA PHE A 378 12.20 20.30 -6.29
C PHE A 378 12.76 21.64 -5.82
N ALA A 379 13.06 22.55 -6.75
CA ALA A 379 13.54 23.88 -6.39
C ALA A 379 12.56 24.56 -5.42
N GLY A 380 11.25 24.40 -5.64
CA GLY A 380 10.22 24.98 -4.79
C GLY A 380 9.98 24.40 -3.43
N ARG A 381 10.43 23.18 -3.22
CA ARG A 381 10.03 22.39 -2.07
C ARG A 381 11.17 22.23 -1.07
N LEU A 382 12.41 22.35 -1.55
CA LEU A 382 13.61 22.07 -0.77
C LEU A 382 14.51 23.31 -0.73
N SER A 383 14.89 23.72 0.48
CA SER A 383 15.95 24.70 0.68
C SER A 383 17.30 24.19 0.15
N ASP A 384 18.24 25.09 -0.07
CA ASP A 384 19.57 24.74 -0.59
C ASP A 384 20.33 23.75 0.29
N ALA A 385 20.15 23.86 1.61
CA ALA A 385 20.71 22.91 2.57
C ALA A 385 20.04 21.53 2.46
N GLN A 386 18.71 21.47 2.40
CA GLN A 386 17.97 20.22 2.25
C GLN A 386 18.30 19.51 0.94
N LEU A 387 18.41 20.26 -0.16
CA LEU A 387 18.76 19.69 -1.46
C LEU A 387 20.22 19.20 -1.49
N ALA A 388 21.15 19.94 -0.90
CA ALA A 388 22.55 19.50 -0.81
C ALA A 388 22.69 18.19 -0.02
N ASP A 389 21.97 18.08 1.11
CA ASP A 389 21.94 16.86 1.92
C ASP A 389 21.32 15.68 1.14
N LEU A 390 20.19 15.91 0.46
CA LEU A 390 19.52 14.91 -0.37
C LEU A 390 20.43 14.41 -1.51
N VAL A 391 21.10 15.33 -2.22
CA VAL A 391 22.04 14.99 -3.29
C VAL A 391 23.18 14.13 -2.75
N ASN A 392 23.77 14.52 -1.61
CA ASN A 392 24.85 13.76 -0.98
C ASN A 392 24.40 12.38 -0.50
N TYR A 393 23.16 12.25 -0.03
CA TYR A 393 22.55 10.97 0.35
C TYR A 393 22.41 10.03 -0.85
N VAL A 394 21.81 10.50 -1.95
CA VAL A 394 21.66 9.72 -3.19
C VAL A 394 23.01 9.27 -3.75
N ARG A 395 24.03 10.15 -3.70
CA ARG A 395 25.39 9.89 -4.20
C ARG A 395 26.19 8.88 -3.37
N THR A 396 25.74 8.57 -2.16
CA THR A 396 26.48 7.70 -1.22
C THR A 396 25.67 6.50 -0.71
N SER A 397 24.43 6.35 -1.18
CA SER A 397 23.53 5.26 -0.82
C SER A 397 23.55 4.16 -1.89
N TRP A 398 23.06 2.97 -1.54
CA TRP A 398 22.83 1.85 -2.48
C TRP A 398 24.08 1.34 -3.20
N GLY A 399 25.23 1.46 -2.56
CA GLY A 399 26.53 1.07 -3.13
C GLY A 399 27.18 2.14 -4.01
N ASN A 400 26.58 3.33 -4.11
CA ASN A 400 27.21 4.48 -4.75
C ASN A 400 28.44 4.94 -3.93
N THR A 401 29.54 5.21 -4.61
CA THR A 401 30.84 5.55 -4.00
C THR A 401 31.29 6.98 -4.29
N ALA A 402 30.38 7.87 -4.69
CA ALA A 402 30.74 9.25 -4.98
C ALA A 402 31.08 10.02 -3.70
N THR A 403 31.91 11.06 -3.84
CA THR A 403 32.21 11.97 -2.74
C THR A 403 30.97 12.82 -2.41
N PRO A 404 30.61 12.98 -1.12
CA PRO A 404 29.50 13.85 -0.70
C PRO A 404 29.95 15.33 -0.70
N ASN A 405 30.18 15.89 -1.88
CA ASN A 405 30.72 17.23 -2.08
C ASN A 405 29.67 18.27 -2.48
N ALA A 406 28.37 17.96 -2.45
CA ALA A 406 27.34 18.97 -2.67
C ALA A 406 27.25 19.90 -1.44
N THR A 407 27.23 21.21 -1.69
CA THR A 407 27.08 22.23 -0.63
C THR A 407 25.87 23.10 -0.90
N ALA A 408 25.28 23.68 0.16
CA ALA A 408 24.18 24.63 0.01
C ALA A 408 24.54 25.81 -0.91
N ARG A 409 25.79 26.30 -0.84
CA ARG A 409 26.28 27.36 -1.74
C ARG A 409 26.31 26.92 -3.21
N MET A 410 26.72 25.68 -3.49
CA MET A 410 26.67 25.13 -4.85
C MET A 410 25.23 24.99 -5.33
N VAL A 411 24.31 24.55 -4.48
CA VAL A 411 22.89 24.48 -4.84
C VAL A 411 22.32 25.87 -5.12
N ALA A 412 22.59 26.86 -4.28
CA ALA A 412 22.16 28.24 -4.46
C ALA A 412 22.66 28.83 -5.80
N ALA A 413 23.96 28.67 -6.08
CA ALA A 413 24.54 29.12 -7.34
C ALA A 413 23.94 28.40 -8.56
N TRP A 414 23.68 27.09 -8.44
CA TRP A 414 23.05 26.35 -9.54
C TRP A 414 21.61 26.78 -9.73
N ARG A 415 20.86 27.01 -8.66
CA ARG A 415 19.48 27.51 -8.67
C ARG A 415 19.32 28.84 -9.37
N GLU A 416 20.30 29.74 -9.25
CA GLU A 416 20.33 31.01 -10.00
C GLU A 416 20.70 30.83 -11.48
N SER A 417 21.47 29.80 -11.80
CA SER A 417 22.02 29.58 -13.16
C SER A 417 21.19 28.67 -14.07
N VAL A 418 20.34 27.84 -13.48
CA VAL A 418 19.52 26.84 -14.18
C VAL A 418 18.12 27.40 -14.43
N ARG A 419 17.45 27.01 -15.52
CA ARG A 419 16.01 27.27 -15.70
C ARG A 419 15.23 26.51 -14.63
N VAL A 420 15.03 27.15 -13.48
CA VAL A 420 14.12 26.69 -12.44
C VAL A 420 12.71 27.04 -12.90
N PRO A 421 11.80 26.07 -13.03
CA PRO A 421 10.39 26.39 -13.25
C PRO A 421 9.87 27.29 -12.12
N ASP A 422 9.08 28.33 -12.42
CA ASP A 422 8.67 29.37 -11.46
C ASP A 422 7.88 28.86 -10.23
N TYR A 423 7.50 27.59 -10.19
CA TYR A 423 6.95 26.94 -9.01
C TYR A 423 8.05 26.65 -7.96
N GLY A 424 8.39 27.71 -7.24
CA GLY A 424 8.96 27.70 -5.91
C GLY A 424 10.44 28.11 -5.84
N THR A 425 10.61 29.37 -5.53
CA THR A 425 11.81 29.93 -4.93
C THR A 425 11.38 30.57 -3.60
N GLN A 426 12.31 31.05 -2.76
CA GLN A 426 11.89 31.88 -1.61
C GLN A 426 11.16 33.18 -2.03
N ALA A 427 11.24 33.59 -3.30
CA ALA A 427 10.39 34.65 -3.84
C ALA A 427 8.91 34.21 -4.00
N ALA A 428 8.63 32.90 -4.08
CA ALA A 428 7.28 32.34 -4.06
C ALA A 428 6.62 32.38 -2.66
N ALA A 429 7.27 33.02 -1.67
CA ALA A 429 6.59 33.42 -0.44
C ALA A 429 5.60 34.58 -0.67
N ALA A 430 5.62 35.22 -1.85
CA ALA A 430 4.49 36.00 -2.35
C ALA A 430 3.53 35.06 -3.10
N PHE A 431 2.27 35.02 -2.70
CA PHE A 431 1.19 34.40 -3.49
C PHE A 431 1.00 35.26 -4.74
N ASP A 432 1.79 35.00 -5.77
CA ASP A 432 1.84 35.80 -7.00
C ASP A 432 1.11 35.06 -8.12
N CYS A 433 0.17 35.77 -8.75
CA CYS A 433 -0.68 35.17 -9.76
C CYS A 433 -0.03 35.19 -11.13
N ALA A 434 -0.21 34.11 -11.88
CA ALA A 434 0.28 34.02 -13.25
C ALA A 434 -0.26 35.19 -14.10
N GLN A 435 0.63 35.85 -14.83
CA GLN A 435 0.25 36.94 -15.73
C GLN A 435 -0.56 36.39 -16.91
N VAL A 436 -1.65 37.08 -17.26
CA VAL A 436 -2.57 36.65 -18.31
C VAL A 436 -2.18 37.30 -19.64
N GLY A 437 -2.06 36.48 -20.68
CA GLY A 437 -1.66 36.89 -22.02
C GLY A 437 -0.33 36.27 -22.42
N GLY A 438 -0.34 35.44 -23.48
CA GLY A 438 0.87 34.86 -24.05
C GLY A 438 1.79 35.94 -24.65
N ALA A 439 3.10 35.71 -24.61
CA ALA A 439 4.05 36.47 -25.43
C ALA A 439 3.63 36.37 -26.92
N PRO A 440 3.96 37.37 -27.78
CA PRO A 440 3.65 37.29 -29.21
C PRO A 440 4.16 35.98 -29.82
N GLY A 441 3.24 35.09 -30.21
CA GLY A 441 3.56 33.77 -30.76
C GLY A 441 3.31 32.56 -29.85
N ASN A 442 2.91 32.74 -28.58
CA ASN A 442 2.49 31.64 -27.69
C ASN A 442 0.97 31.60 -27.54
N ARG A 443 0.40 30.38 -27.50
CA ARG A 443 -1.01 30.15 -27.12
C ARG A 443 -1.11 30.21 -25.60
N GLY A 444 -1.71 31.27 -25.09
CA GLY A 444 -2.08 31.43 -23.68
C GLY A 444 -3.47 32.05 -23.62
N PRO A 445 -4.17 31.94 -22.48
CA PRO A 445 -5.58 32.26 -22.41
C PRO A 445 -5.85 33.74 -22.73
N ASP A 446 -6.93 34.02 -23.48
CA ASP A 446 -7.29 35.38 -23.90
C ASP A 446 -7.46 36.30 -22.66
N PRO A 447 -6.67 37.38 -22.54
CA PRO A 447 -6.66 38.22 -21.35
C PRO A 447 -7.96 38.99 -21.11
N LYS A 448 -8.76 39.26 -22.16
CA LYS A 448 -10.07 39.91 -22.01
C LYS A 448 -11.09 38.95 -21.46
N VAL A 449 -11.07 37.69 -21.91
CA VAL A 449 -11.99 36.66 -21.43
C VAL A 449 -11.67 36.28 -19.98
N VAL A 450 -10.39 36.11 -19.64
CA VAL A 450 -9.97 35.85 -18.25
C VAL A 450 -10.35 37.02 -17.33
N ALA A 451 -10.20 38.27 -17.75
CA ALA A 451 -10.63 39.42 -16.95
C ALA A 451 -12.15 39.43 -16.67
N ALA A 452 -12.98 38.98 -17.62
CA ALA A 452 -14.42 38.83 -17.44
C ALA A 452 -14.73 37.71 -16.42
N LEU A 453 -14.08 36.55 -16.54
CA LEU A 453 -14.21 35.46 -15.58
C LEU A 453 -13.75 35.86 -14.17
N THR A 454 -12.65 36.61 -14.04
CA THR A 454 -12.19 37.14 -12.75
C THR A 454 -13.27 38.00 -12.09
N ALA A 455 -14.00 38.81 -12.85
CA ALA A 455 -15.08 39.63 -12.32
C ALA A 455 -16.30 38.79 -11.88
N GLU A 456 -16.67 37.77 -12.65
CA GLU A 456 -17.74 36.83 -12.27
C GLU A 456 -17.41 36.07 -10.98
N ILE A 457 -16.17 35.59 -10.89
CA ILE A 457 -15.65 34.88 -9.73
C ILE A 457 -15.53 35.85 -8.54
N ALA A 458 -15.03 37.07 -8.71
CA ALA A 458 -15.02 38.07 -7.63
C ALA A 458 -16.44 38.41 -7.14
N GLY A 459 -17.44 38.35 -8.03
CA GLY A 459 -18.86 38.49 -7.72
C GLY A 459 -19.50 37.27 -7.03
N GLY A 460 -18.73 36.21 -6.78
CA GLY A 460 -19.15 35.03 -6.01
C GLY A 460 -19.58 33.81 -6.84
N ASN A 461 -19.45 33.86 -8.18
CA ASN A 461 -19.66 32.69 -9.04
C ASN A 461 -18.55 31.64 -8.79
N ARG A 462 -18.93 30.41 -8.46
CA ARG A 462 -18.02 29.27 -8.24
C ARG A 462 -18.47 28.02 -9.02
N ASP A 463 -19.40 28.16 -9.97
CA ASP A 463 -19.91 27.04 -10.76
C ASP A 463 -18.92 26.73 -11.89
N VAL A 464 -17.94 25.87 -11.58
CA VAL A 464 -16.84 25.55 -12.50
C VAL A 464 -17.31 25.10 -13.88
N PRO A 465 -18.33 24.21 -14.02
CA PRO A 465 -18.89 23.88 -15.33
C PRO A 465 -19.41 25.11 -16.11
N ALA A 466 -20.11 26.04 -15.44
CA ALA A 466 -20.61 27.24 -16.10
C ALA A 466 -19.47 28.20 -16.51
N LEU A 467 -18.39 28.27 -15.72
CA LEU A 467 -17.20 29.06 -16.04
C LEU A 467 -16.41 28.44 -17.21
N VAL A 468 -16.36 27.11 -17.29
CA VAL A 468 -15.82 26.36 -18.45
C VAL A 468 -16.65 26.67 -19.69
N ASP A 469 -17.98 26.52 -19.63
CA ASP A 469 -18.89 26.83 -20.73
C ASP A 469 -18.74 28.30 -21.20
N SER A 470 -18.65 29.24 -20.27
CA SER A 470 -18.43 30.66 -20.56
C SER A 470 -17.11 30.93 -21.28
N TYR A 471 -16.04 30.21 -20.91
CA TYR A 471 -14.74 30.36 -21.56
C TYR A 471 -14.73 29.76 -22.96
N GLU A 472 -15.23 28.53 -23.13
CA GLU A 472 -15.30 27.84 -24.42
C GLU A 472 -16.21 28.55 -25.42
N ALA A 473 -17.30 29.19 -24.95
CA ALA A 473 -18.15 30.03 -25.78
C ALA A 473 -17.43 31.30 -26.27
N ALA A 474 -16.52 31.86 -25.48
CA ALA A 474 -15.76 33.06 -25.82
C ALA A 474 -14.50 32.77 -26.65
N VAL A 475 -13.91 31.57 -26.49
CA VAL A 475 -12.74 31.08 -27.24
C VAL A 475 -13.08 29.71 -27.85
N PRO A 476 -13.79 29.69 -29.00
CA PRO A 476 -14.09 28.44 -29.70
C PRO A 476 -12.79 27.70 -30.05
N ASP A 477 -12.79 26.36 -29.90
CA ASP A 477 -11.63 25.47 -30.11
C ASP A 477 -10.51 25.55 -29.06
N ALA A 478 -10.76 26.17 -27.89
CA ALA A 478 -9.82 26.13 -26.77
C ALA A 478 -9.49 24.68 -26.38
N ALA A 479 -8.19 24.37 -26.22
CA ALA A 479 -7.79 23.07 -25.69
C ALA A 479 -8.15 22.98 -24.20
N PRO A 480 -8.43 21.78 -23.64
CA PRO A 480 -8.73 21.63 -22.21
C PRO A 480 -7.71 22.27 -21.28
N ALA A 481 -6.42 22.21 -21.63
CA ALA A 481 -5.35 22.88 -20.89
C ALA A 481 -5.48 24.41 -20.90
N GLU A 482 -5.92 25.00 -22.02
CA GLU A 482 -6.14 26.44 -22.16
C GLU A 482 -7.34 26.91 -21.33
N VAL A 483 -8.41 26.11 -21.26
CA VAL A 483 -9.57 26.34 -20.38
C VAL A 483 -9.13 26.33 -18.91
N VAL A 484 -8.35 25.31 -18.51
CA VAL A 484 -7.84 25.20 -17.13
C VAL A 484 -6.94 26.37 -16.75
N ASP A 485 -6.01 26.74 -17.64
CA ASP A 485 -5.11 27.88 -17.43
C ASP A 485 -5.91 29.18 -17.31
N ALA A 486 -6.94 29.39 -18.15
CA ALA A 486 -7.80 30.56 -18.07
C ALA A 486 -8.55 30.69 -16.74
N LEU A 487 -9.17 29.59 -16.29
CA LEU A 487 -9.94 29.57 -15.04
C LEU A 487 -9.02 29.73 -13.83
N ALA A 488 -7.85 29.07 -13.81
CA ALA A 488 -6.86 29.22 -12.74
C ALA A 488 -6.32 30.67 -12.66
N SER A 489 -6.01 31.27 -13.81
CA SER A 489 -5.63 32.68 -13.92
C SER A 489 -6.75 33.63 -13.48
N ALA A 490 -8.02 33.28 -13.72
CA ALA A 490 -9.16 34.08 -13.29
C ALA A 490 -9.40 34.00 -11.77
N TYR A 491 -9.20 32.82 -11.16
CA TYR A 491 -9.44 32.63 -9.74
C TYR A 491 -8.30 33.11 -8.84
N CYS A 492 -7.05 33.02 -9.32
CA CYS A 492 -5.90 33.35 -8.51
C CYS A 492 -5.97 34.75 -7.86
N PRO A 493 -6.32 35.84 -8.57
CA PRO A 493 -6.43 37.17 -7.94
C PRO A 493 -7.47 37.24 -6.81
N VAL A 494 -8.53 36.44 -6.91
CA VAL A 494 -9.60 36.37 -5.90
C VAL A 494 -9.10 35.65 -4.65
N VAL A 495 -8.33 34.57 -4.81
CA VAL A 495 -7.69 33.84 -3.70
C VAL A 495 -6.55 34.66 -3.09
N ALA A 496 -5.80 35.41 -3.90
CA ALA A 496 -4.73 36.29 -3.43
C ALA A 496 -5.25 37.33 -2.44
N ALA A 497 -6.44 37.88 -2.74
CA ALA A 497 -7.14 38.86 -1.92
C ALA A 497 -7.83 38.28 -0.67
N SER A 498 -7.86 36.95 -0.49
CA SER A 498 -8.48 36.31 0.68
C SER A 498 -7.61 36.48 1.95
N GLY A 499 -8.23 36.39 3.14
CA GLY A 499 -7.55 36.60 4.43
C GLY A 499 -6.76 35.40 4.97
N GLY A 500 -6.60 34.31 4.20
CA GLY A 500 -5.97 33.07 4.64
C GLY A 500 -4.44 33.07 4.61
N GLU A 501 -3.83 32.12 5.32
CA GLU A 501 -2.40 31.82 5.24
C GLU A 501 -2.03 31.33 3.82
N THR A 502 -0.78 31.53 3.40
CA THR A 502 -0.34 31.22 2.02
C THR A 502 -0.57 29.76 1.63
N TYR A 503 -0.44 28.81 2.57
CA TYR A 503 -0.68 27.40 2.29
C TYR A 503 -2.17 27.10 2.04
N ASP A 504 -3.08 27.78 2.75
CA ASP A 504 -4.54 27.64 2.57
C ASP A 504 -4.96 28.20 1.21
N LYS A 505 -4.41 29.36 0.84
CA LYS A 505 -4.59 29.97 -0.48
C LYS A 505 -4.14 29.06 -1.62
N LEU A 506 -2.98 28.42 -1.47
CA LEU A 506 -2.47 27.48 -2.47
C LEU A 506 -3.34 26.22 -2.58
N ALA A 507 -3.81 25.69 -1.44
CA ALA A 507 -4.71 24.54 -1.43
C ALA A 507 -6.06 24.87 -2.08
N GLU A 508 -6.59 26.07 -1.83
CA GLU A 508 -7.82 26.58 -2.44
C GLU A 508 -7.71 26.73 -3.95
N LEU A 509 -6.65 27.40 -4.44
CA LEU A 509 -6.39 27.55 -5.87
C LEU A 509 -6.17 26.19 -6.57
N SER A 510 -5.46 25.27 -5.92
CA SER A 510 -5.20 23.93 -6.46
C SER A 510 -6.48 23.11 -6.60
N ARG A 511 -7.38 23.15 -5.61
CA ARG A 511 -8.68 22.44 -5.68
C ARG A 511 -9.55 22.97 -6.82
N PHE A 512 -9.65 24.29 -6.95
CA PHE A 512 -10.41 24.90 -8.04
C PHE A 512 -9.85 24.53 -9.41
N THR A 513 -8.52 24.57 -9.57
CA THR A 513 -7.84 24.22 -10.82
C THR A 513 -8.02 22.74 -11.19
N LEU A 514 -7.99 21.84 -10.20
CA LEU A 514 -8.25 20.41 -10.41
C LEU A 514 -9.71 20.14 -10.83
N GLN A 515 -10.68 20.87 -10.26
CA GLN A 515 -12.07 20.77 -10.67
C GLN A 515 -12.26 21.28 -12.11
N ALA A 516 -11.63 22.41 -12.46
CA ALA A 516 -11.65 22.94 -13.83
C ALA A 516 -11.05 21.94 -14.83
N ALA A 517 -9.97 21.25 -14.45
CA ALA A 517 -9.36 20.22 -15.29
C ALA A 517 -10.24 18.98 -15.48
N ALA A 518 -10.97 18.58 -14.43
CA ALA A 518 -11.94 17.50 -14.52
C ALA A 518 -13.12 17.86 -15.44
N ASP A 519 -13.62 19.10 -15.36
CA ASP A 519 -14.79 19.55 -16.12
C ASP A 519 -14.45 19.93 -17.58
N ALA A 520 -13.23 20.41 -17.86
CA ALA A 520 -12.75 20.72 -19.22
C ALA A 520 -12.26 19.48 -20.00
N SER A 521 -12.11 18.33 -19.34
CA SER A 521 -11.71 17.07 -19.97
C SER A 521 -12.94 16.31 -20.50
N GLU A 522 -12.82 15.60 -21.63
CA GLU A 522 -13.96 14.84 -22.19
C GLU A 522 -14.56 13.88 -21.15
N PRO A 523 -15.90 13.90 -20.97
CA PRO A 523 -16.54 13.19 -19.87
C PRO A 523 -16.50 11.67 -20.10
N ALA A 524 -15.75 10.96 -19.25
CA ALA A 524 -16.07 9.58 -18.93
C ALA A 524 -17.41 9.56 -18.17
N ALA A 525 -18.50 9.31 -18.89
CA ALA A 525 -19.86 9.06 -18.39
C ALA A 525 -20.21 9.79 -17.07
N ALA A 526 -20.73 11.02 -17.17
CA ALA A 526 -21.21 11.79 -16.03
C ALA A 526 -22.23 11.00 -15.20
N VAL A 527 -21.82 10.55 -14.02
CA VAL A 527 -22.77 10.15 -12.96
C VAL A 527 -23.44 11.45 -12.49
N PRO A 528 -24.78 11.59 -12.54
CA PRO A 528 -25.44 12.83 -12.14
C PRO A 528 -25.32 13.04 -10.63
N PHE A 529 -24.39 13.91 -10.21
CA PHE A 529 -24.22 14.29 -8.81
C PHE A 529 -25.12 15.49 -8.47
N PRO A 530 -25.93 15.41 -7.39
CA PRO A 530 -26.88 16.47 -7.04
C PRO A 530 -26.14 17.79 -6.70
N SER A 531 -26.59 18.90 -7.26
CA SER A 531 -26.12 20.25 -6.90
C SER A 531 -26.60 20.62 -5.48
N VAL A 532 -25.68 21.06 -4.62
CA VAL A 532 -25.95 21.42 -3.22
C VAL A 532 -25.39 22.84 -2.96
N PRO A 533 -26.14 23.72 -2.28
CA PRO A 533 -25.77 25.14 -2.07
C PRO A 533 -24.72 25.38 -0.98
N VAL A 534 -24.19 24.34 -0.36
CA VAL A 534 -23.14 24.40 0.68
C VAL A 534 -22.07 23.36 0.38
N ILE A 535 -20.93 23.45 1.08
CA ILE A 535 -19.90 22.40 1.07
C ILE A 535 -20.54 21.03 1.32
N TRP A 536 -20.12 20.00 0.58
CA TRP A 536 -20.79 18.69 0.63
C TRP A 536 -19.79 17.54 0.56
N ALA A 537 -20.05 16.48 1.31
CA ALA A 537 -19.27 15.26 1.30
C ALA A 537 -19.80 14.30 0.21
N VAL A 538 -18.92 13.91 -0.70
CA VAL A 538 -19.21 12.93 -1.77
C VAL A 538 -18.44 11.65 -1.50
N PRO A 539 -19.07 10.46 -1.55
CA PRO A 539 -18.34 9.21 -1.41
C PRO A 539 -17.43 8.97 -2.62
N ALA A 540 -16.18 8.61 -2.36
CA ALA A 540 -15.21 8.17 -3.36
C ALA A 540 -14.54 6.88 -2.87
N GLY A 541 -15.07 5.73 -3.30
CA GLY A 541 -14.71 4.44 -2.72
C GLY A 541 -15.07 4.37 -1.23
N ALA A 542 -14.11 3.97 -0.39
CA ALA A 542 -14.25 3.98 1.08
C ALA A 542 -13.89 5.34 1.73
N SER A 543 -13.54 6.35 0.93
CA SER A 543 -13.16 7.69 1.39
C SER A 543 -14.22 8.73 1.03
N LEU A 544 -14.01 9.96 1.48
CA LEU A 544 -14.82 11.12 1.12
C LEU A 544 -14.02 12.06 0.22
N VAL A 545 -14.69 12.75 -0.68
CA VAL A 545 -14.19 13.91 -1.41
C VAL A 545 -15.07 15.09 -1.06
N GLN A 546 -14.45 16.24 -0.84
CA GLN A 546 -15.13 17.49 -0.58
C GLN A 546 -15.54 18.16 -1.88
N ARG A 547 -16.80 18.62 -1.94
CA ARG A 547 -17.31 19.45 -3.02
C ARG A 547 -17.68 20.82 -2.48
N GLU A 548 -17.24 21.86 -3.16
CA GLU A 548 -17.59 23.25 -2.84
C GLU A 548 -18.97 23.65 -3.41
N PRO A 549 -19.67 24.62 -2.79
CA PRO A 549 -20.90 25.15 -3.35
C PRO A 549 -20.65 25.89 -4.66
N ARG A 550 -21.63 25.84 -5.57
CA ARG A 550 -21.57 26.52 -6.88
C ARG A 550 -21.54 28.04 -6.80
N SER A 551 -22.00 28.61 -5.68
CA SER A 551 -22.00 30.05 -5.49
C SER A 551 -21.95 30.37 -4.01
N LEU A 552 -21.15 31.37 -3.67
CA LEU A 552 -21.19 32.03 -2.36
C LEU A 552 -21.89 33.40 -2.45
N ALA A 553 -22.39 33.76 -3.65
CA ALA A 553 -23.11 35.00 -3.87
C ALA A 553 -24.55 34.90 -3.32
N GLY A 554 -24.90 35.87 -2.48
CA GLY A 554 -26.23 36.01 -1.90
C GLY A 554 -26.47 35.17 -0.63
N PRO A 555 -27.72 35.15 -0.14
CA PRO A 555 -28.05 34.57 1.16
C PRO A 555 -27.71 33.09 1.27
N LEU A 556 -27.15 32.68 2.40
CA LEU A 556 -26.87 31.28 2.71
C LEU A 556 -28.16 30.45 2.57
N THR A 557 -28.11 29.44 1.71
CA THR A 557 -29.23 28.51 1.48
C THR A 557 -28.82 27.13 1.98
N CYS A 558 -29.57 26.62 2.96
CA CYS A 558 -29.30 25.31 3.54
C CYS A 558 -30.09 24.20 2.82
N PRO A 559 -29.53 22.99 2.69
CA PRO A 559 -30.25 21.85 2.12
C PRO A 559 -31.53 21.53 2.91
N SER A 560 -32.62 21.20 2.20
CA SER A 560 -33.88 20.84 2.87
C SER A 560 -33.76 19.51 3.62
N PRO A 561 -34.27 19.40 4.86
CA PRO A 561 -34.29 18.15 5.62
C PRO A 561 -35.45 17.25 5.16
N ASP A 562 -35.49 16.90 3.88
CA ASP A 562 -36.58 16.14 3.25
C ASP A 562 -36.36 14.61 3.26
N GLY A 563 -35.24 14.16 3.83
CA GLY A 563 -34.88 12.74 3.90
C GLY A 563 -34.33 12.16 2.59
N LYS A 564 -34.31 12.91 1.49
CA LYS A 564 -33.89 12.39 0.18
C LYS A 564 -32.38 12.35 0.01
N ARG A 565 -31.67 13.33 0.58
CA ARG A 565 -30.19 13.46 0.46
C ARG A 565 -29.45 12.95 1.69
N VAL A 566 -30.05 13.13 2.86
CA VAL A 566 -29.53 12.69 4.15
C VAL A 566 -30.68 12.02 4.90
N PRO A 567 -30.49 10.82 5.49
CA PRO A 567 -31.52 10.17 6.29
C PRO A 567 -32.04 11.06 7.43
N LEU A 568 -33.37 11.14 7.58
CA LEU A 568 -34.02 11.97 8.61
C LEU A 568 -33.54 11.63 10.04
N ALA A 569 -33.24 10.35 10.30
CA ALA A 569 -32.71 9.91 11.58
C ALA A 569 -31.35 10.55 11.91
N LEU A 570 -30.45 10.63 10.93
CA LEU A 570 -29.14 11.25 11.10
C LEU A 570 -29.24 12.77 11.27
N LEU A 571 -30.18 13.42 10.58
CA LEU A 571 -30.46 14.85 10.77
C LEU A 571 -30.99 15.15 12.18
N ALA A 572 -31.86 14.30 12.73
CA ALA A 572 -32.36 14.43 14.10
C ALA A 572 -31.24 14.23 15.14
N ASP A 573 -30.37 13.24 14.89
CA ASP A 573 -29.23 12.95 15.75
C ASP A 573 -28.19 14.08 15.72
N ALA A 574 -27.87 14.60 14.53
CA ALA A 574 -27.02 15.78 14.36
C ALA A 574 -27.62 17.02 15.04
N GLY A 575 -28.93 17.24 14.92
CA GLY A 575 -29.66 18.32 15.59
C GLY A 575 -29.54 18.27 17.12
N THR A 576 -29.69 17.07 17.69
CA THR A 576 -29.54 16.84 19.14
C THR A 576 -28.10 17.10 19.60
N LEU A 577 -27.13 16.73 18.78
CA LEU A 577 -25.70 16.80 19.11
C LEU A 577 -25.15 18.22 19.00
N ILE A 578 -25.58 18.98 17.98
CA ILE A 578 -25.16 20.36 17.73
C ILE A 578 -25.90 21.32 18.67
N GLY A 579 -27.22 21.19 18.82
CA GLY A 579 -28.04 22.08 19.64
C GLY A 579 -27.96 23.55 19.18
N THR A 580 -27.74 24.47 20.12
CA THR A 580 -27.56 25.91 19.87
C THR A 580 -26.15 26.34 20.29
N PRO A 581 -25.11 26.01 19.52
CA PRO A 581 -23.73 26.33 19.89
C PRO A 581 -23.47 27.83 19.78
N THR A 582 -22.50 28.32 20.55
CA THR A 582 -21.92 29.65 20.31
C THR A 582 -21.12 29.60 19.00
N LEU A 583 -21.33 30.60 18.12
CA LEU A 583 -20.67 30.70 16.82
C LEU A 583 -19.49 31.70 16.86
N PRO A 584 -18.39 31.45 16.14
CA PRO A 584 -18.09 30.23 15.40
C PRO A 584 -17.76 29.05 16.33
N VAL A 585 -18.04 27.83 15.86
CA VAL A 585 -17.70 26.62 16.60
C VAL A 585 -16.18 26.41 16.55
N PRO A 586 -15.51 26.12 17.68
CA PRO A 586 -14.08 25.85 17.68
C PRO A 586 -13.72 24.67 16.78
N GLY A 587 -12.56 24.74 16.13
CA GLY A 587 -12.05 23.75 15.17
C GLY A 587 -11.77 22.34 15.71
N THR A 588 -12.25 21.98 16.90
CA THR A 588 -12.22 20.62 17.48
C THR A 588 -13.62 20.06 17.74
N ALA A 589 -14.65 20.90 17.84
CA ALA A 589 -16.01 20.47 18.18
C ALA A 589 -16.70 19.75 17.01
N GLY A 590 -16.49 20.22 15.76
CA GLY A 590 -16.98 19.51 14.56
C GLY A 590 -16.42 18.08 14.44
N ALA A 591 -15.13 17.91 14.75
CA ALA A 591 -14.48 16.60 14.80
C ALA A 591 -15.08 15.69 15.88
N GLY A 592 -15.28 16.23 17.09
CA GLY A 592 -15.92 15.49 18.19
C GLY A 592 -17.34 15.02 17.85
N TRP A 593 -18.13 15.87 17.18
CA TRP A 593 -19.48 15.51 16.74
C TRP A 593 -19.48 14.47 15.62
N ALA A 594 -18.56 14.60 14.67
CA ALA A 594 -18.37 13.62 13.61
C ALA A 594 -18.04 12.22 14.17
N SER A 595 -17.07 12.11 15.07
CA SER A 595 -16.72 10.84 15.72
C SER A 595 -17.88 10.29 16.57
N ALA A 596 -18.61 11.14 17.29
CA ALA A 596 -19.74 10.72 18.12
C ALA A 596 -20.91 10.16 17.29
N LEU A 597 -21.23 10.81 16.16
CA LEU A 597 -22.31 10.37 15.28
C LEU A 597 -21.92 9.09 14.52
N ALA A 598 -20.66 8.98 14.07
CA ALA A 598 -20.13 7.75 13.47
C ALA A 598 -20.13 6.56 14.44
N LYS A 599 -19.81 6.79 15.72
CA LYS A 599 -19.89 5.75 16.76
C LYS A 599 -21.32 5.31 17.06
N LYS A 600 -22.28 6.23 16.98
CA LYS A 600 -23.70 5.97 17.27
C LYS A 600 -24.36 5.13 16.17
N ASP A 601 -24.03 5.40 14.90
CA ASP A 601 -24.50 4.60 13.76
C ASP A 601 -23.31 4.12 12.90
N PRO A 602 -22.63 3.03 13.29
CA PRO A 602 -21.47 2.50 12.56
C PRO A 602 -21.81 1.94 11.18
N LYS A 603 -23.12 1.82 10.85
CA LYS A 603 -23.59 1.36 9.53
C LYS A 603 -23.94 2.52 8.60
N ALA A 604 -24.05 3.75 9.12
CA ALA A 604 -24.28 4.92 8.30
C ALA A 604 -23.06 5.21 7.40
N ARG A 605 -23.33 5.61 6.16
CA ARG A 605 -22.25 6.04 5.26
C ARG A 605 -21.59 7.29 5.84
N LEU A 606 -20.26 7.36 5.80
CA LEU A 606 -19.51 8.54 6.26
C LEU A 606 -19.97 9.83 5.57
N SER A 607 -20.39 9.74 4.30
CA SER A 607 -20.97 10.88 3.58
C SER A 607 -22.30 11.33 4.18
N ASP A 608 -23.14 10.41 4.65
CA ASP A 608 -24.43 10.75 5.26
C ASP A 608 -24.22 11.38 6.65
N ILE A 609 -23.26 10.87 7.43
CA ILE A 609 -22.86 11.45 8.72
C ILE A 609 -22.34 12.88 8.53
N ALA A 610 -21.42 13.07 7.58
CA ALA A 610 -20.85 14.37 7.27
C ALA A 610 -21.93 15.37 6.84
N ASN A 611 -22.77 14.96 5.89
CA ASN A 611 -23.80 15.82 5.31
C ASN A 611 -24.95 16.11 6.29
N ALA A 612 -25.23 15.22 7.24
CA ALA A 612 -26.16 15.51 8.34
C ALA A 612 -25.64 16.65 9.20
N LEU A 613 -24.38 16.57 9.65
CA LEU A 613 -23.76 17.61 10.46
C LEU A 613 -23.68 18.95 9.71
N ILE A 614 -23.25 18.94 8.45
CA ILE A 614 -23.14 20.15 7.63
C ILE A 614 -24.52 20.80 7.43
N SER A 615 -25.55 20.02 7.13
CA SER A 615 -26.91 20.54 6.91
C SER A 615 -27.47 21.18 8.19
N THR A 616 -27.37 20.46 9.31
CA THR A 616 -27.83 20.96 10.61
C THR A 616 -27.07 22.20 11.05
N TYR A 617 -25.74 22.22 10.86
CA TYR A 617 -24.93 23.38 11.21
C TYR A 617 -25.25 24.59 10.33
N CYS A 618 -25.53 24.38 9.04
CA CYS A 618 -26.00 25.43 8.15
C CYS A 618 -27.26 26.12 8.68
N ASP A 619 -28.26 25.35 9.13
CA ASP A 619 -29.50 25.91 9.67
C ASP A 619 -29.25 26.76 10.94
N VAL A 620 -28.34 26.30 11.81
CA VAL A 620 -27.91 27.05 13.00
C VAL A 620 -27.25 28.38 12.62
N VAL A 621 -26.30 28.35 11.67
CA VAL A 621 -25.58 29.55 11.22
C VAL A 621 -26.53 30.53 10.53
N LYS A 622 -27.44 30.04 9.69
CA LYS A 622 -28.46 30.85 9.02
C LYS A 622 -29.45 31.50 10.00
N GLY A 623 -29.78 30.81 11.09
CA GLY A 623 -30.68 31.31 12.13
C GLY A 623 -30.04 32.26 13.15
N ALA A 624 -28.71 32.43 13.12
CA ALA A 624 -27.99 33.21 14.12
C ALA A 624 -28.11 34.74 13.86
N PRO A 625 -28.53 35.53 14.86
CA PRO A 625 -28.66 36.97 14.70
C PRO A 625 -27.29 37.64 14.62
N GLY A 626 -27.16 38.63 13.73
CA GLY A 626 -25.98 39.50 13.66
C GLY A 626 -24.79 38.94 12.89
N LEU A 627 -24.94 37.84 12.15
CA LEU A 627 -23.93 37.37 11.20
C LEU A 627 -24.18 37.93 9.81
N GLU A 628 -23.15 38.50 9.19
CA GLU A 628 -23.18 38.89 7.78
C GLU A 628 -23.18 37.63 6.88
N GLU A 629 -23.73 37.74 5.67
CA GLU A 629 -23.84 36.60 4.73
C GLU A 629 -22.47 35.95 4.44
N ALA A 630 -21.42 36.75 4.29
CA ALA A 630 -20.06 36.26 4.10
C ALA A 630 -19.55 35.46 5.30
N GLN A 631 -19.89 35.87 6.52
CA GLN A 631 -19.53 35.14 7.74
C GLN A 631 -20.31 33.83 7.86
N GLN A 632 -21.58 33.83 7.46
CA GLN A 632 -22.41 32.62 7.43
C GLN A 632 -21.82 31.56 6.51
N HIS A 633 -21.46 31.95 5.27
CA HIS A 633 -20.81 31.06 4.31
C HIS A 633 -19.45 30.55 4.82
N ALA A 634 -18.61 31.44 5.37
CA ALA A 634 -17.30 31.08 5.90
C ALA A 634 -17.40 30.05 7.04
N PHE A 635 -18.37 30.22 7.95
CA PHE A 635 -18.55 29.29 9.08
C PHE A 635 -18.98 27.91 8.59
N VAL A 636 -19.97 27.83 7.69
CA VAL A 636 -20.44 26.54 7.15
C VAL A 636 -19.34 25.84 6.36
N GLN A 637 -18.55 26.59 5.58
CA GLN A 637 -17.44 26.04 4.80
C GLN A 637 -16.34 25.49 5.70
N ALA A 638 -15.86 26.27 6.68
CA ALA A 638 -14.83 25.83 7.62
C ALA A 638 -15.26 24.60 8.44
N PHE A 639 -16.51 24.60 8.92
CA PHE A 639 -17.07 23.46 9.64
C PHE A 639 -17.17 22.20 8.78
N GLY A 640 -17.66 22.32 7.55
CA GLY A 640 -17.77 21.19 6.64
C GLY A 640 -16.43 20.56 6.27
N GLN A 641 -15.41 21.39 6.03
CA GLN A 641 -14.03 20.93 5.80
C GLN A 641 -13.53 20.06 6.96
N GLN A 642 -13.71 20.54 8.18
CA GLN A 642 -13.28 19.86 9.38
C GLN A 642 -13.99 18.50 9.57
N VAL A 643 -15.32 18.47 9.41
CA VAL A 643 -16.12 17.24 9.56
C VAL A 643 -15.71 16.19 8.53
N ILE A 644 -15.53 16.61 7.26
CA ILE A 644 -15.12 15.72 6.17
C ILE A 644 -13.72 15.16 6.45
N GLN A 645 -12.76 16.01 6.82
CA GLN A 645 -11.39 15.60 7.15
C GLN A 645 -11.33 14.64 8.34
N THR A 646 -12.17 14.87 9.36
CA THR A 646 -12.24 13.98 10.52
C THR A 646 -12.77 12.60 10.14
N LEU A 647 -13.82 12.53 9.31
CA LEU A 647 -14.39 11.25 8.89
C LEU A 647 -13.51 10.51 7.88
N GLN A 648 -12.65 11.20 7.13
CA GLN A 648 -11.60 10.57 6.33
C GLN A 648 -10.52 9.90 7.18
N THR A 649 -10.31 10.37 8.41
CA THR A 649 -9.25 9.91 9.33
C THR A 649 -9.76 9.02 10.47
N THR A 650 -11.07 9.02 10.72
CA THR A 650 -11.75 8.17 11.70
C THR A 650 -12.07 6.83 11.04
N ARG A 651 -11.34 5.77 11.42
CA ARG A 651 -11.70 4.37 11.13
C ARG A 651 -12.00 3.65 12.44
#